data_AF-A0A660VEB3-F1
#
_entry.id   AF-A0A660VEB3-F1
#
_cell.length_a   1.000
_cell.length_b   1.000
_cell.length_c   1.000
_cell.angle_alpha   90.00
_cell.angle_beta   90.00
_cell.angle_gamma   90.00
#
_symmetry.space_group_name_H-M   'P 1'
#
loop_
_entity.id
_entity.type
_entity.pdbx_description
1 polymer ?
#
loop_
_entity_poly.entity_id
_entity_poly.type
_entity_poly.pdbx_seq_one_letter_code
_entity_poly.pdbx_strand_id
1 'polypeptide(L)'
;MMQLPAWYEVVRLHSDVESGELARSVFAIDFGGVMRNDPSVPAIYRHPFTFWKATYLTGSMRSLIEEVFQRLSGEPGDRVLQLRSPFGGGKSHILVALWHAARDRKTLVQVYPEMANLPEVGPIRVAGFDGEKFDSLVGVEVNGRRVKTLWGMLAAQLGCLDVVAQHEETFTPPGGDVVKQMLAGSAVLILMDEVLKYLQRVKTMKVGATTLDKQTMEFIQTLTTEVAGTENAVMVYSLQWSEREAFEDRRLLDMLDHLASRVDAKREPVKGDEILHVIKRRLLAEEPPGETAQKVAEAVAKCIRDWRVSEATEEVSRRIAEDEYPQMLKRLKEAYPFHIALIDLMQERWASLPDFQRTRDALRFLAVVLRQAKERRLRSPLVTAGDVPLEDEKVRNAFFETVVGQSEEFKAVVRHDLTGPNARAKQVDKRLAEQNPALTDVRPATRLATAILLYSFGGVRSGDRDLPPGVTERELLTAILQPNLDPLTAQSTLKQLRDTTLYLHFDGTHYCFKTEANINKLLEDETERVKQDEAMAYIKEQLQRELAAQQAGYIVVWPSKSDEIPDRKDKLVVAYMGLDFVRRPSAEQEQIAKEMLEYCGEAGRHNKRATVLAVPEASQVSGLERGAANLIAIKRLKQKAESYKLTKRQKQQLNEREKTEAALLHEALNKLYQEVWFLQMHNGKVRLVKRTLRRSAVREANLHTRLLEFLVDVEGLVARVLRPHKLVQLLKSHGQRYAELEQLRAFYFASLEAPMTLLDAEVLQKAVADGVSEGVFAYTLKRNLPAETDTPTLKPEQVSFKCPISPDEVDLQEGVILLPECIQQEMPSEPATQPSTPPEVVSPPAETPTPPSVKPGELIRRVVMEMTLDESNIYDAAKAFLNLAQKVGKVKLRVEAESQEGIDPQWFRNAVREPLQELAPDFRWSSS
;
A
#
# COMPACT_ATOMS: atom_id res chain seq x y z
N MET A 1 -22.39 14.20 -16.29
CA MET A 1 -22.08 13.05 -17.16
C MET A 1 -23.30 12.15 -17.18
N MET A 2 -23.79 11.71 -18.35
CA MET A 2 -24.87 10.72 -18.43
C MET A 2 -24.43 9.43 -17.72
N GLN A 3 -25.21 8.97 -16.75
CA GLN A 3 -24.95 7.72 -16.06
C GLN A 3 -25.28 6.57 -17.02
N LEU A 4 -24.27 5.79 -17.41
CA LEU A 4 -24.47 4.60 -18.24
C LEU A 4 -25.31 3.56 -17.48
N PRO A 5 -26.22 2.83 -18.16
CA PRO A 5 -26.98 1.75 -17.53
C PRO A 5 -26.03 0.62 -17.11
N ALA A 6 -26.41 -0.12 -16.07
CA ALA A 6 -25.68 -1.34 -15.73
C ALA A 6 -25.95 -2.41 -16.79
N TRP A 7 -24.96 -3.26 -17.09
CA TRP A 7 -25.11 -4.27 -18.15
C TRP A 7 -26.33 -5.18 -17.91
N TYR A 8 -26.63 -5.54 -16.65
CA TYR A 8 -27.73 -6.43 -16.30
C TYR A 8 -29.12 -5.80 -16.46
N GLU A 9 -29.22 -4.47 -16.64
CA GLU A 9 -30.48 -3.76 -16.90
C GLU A 9 -30.91 -3.91 -18.36
N VAL A 10 -29.95 -4.17 -19.26
CA VAL A 10 -30.15 -4.16 -20.72
C VAL A 10 -29.94 -5.55 -21.32
N VAL A 11 -29.12 -6.39 -20.68
CA VAL A 11 -28.80 -7.73 -21.17
C VAL A 11 -29.67 -8.78 -20.50
N ARG A 12 -30.28 -9.64 -21.31
CA ARG A 12 -30.99 -10.84 -20.86
C ARG A 12 -30.10 -12.06 -20.96
N LEU A 13 -29.95 -12.78 -19.85
CA LEU A 13 -29.16 -14.00 -19.79
C LEU A 13 -30.01 -15.17 -20.31
N HIS A 14 -29.37 -16.20 -20.87
CA HIS A 14 -30.07 -17.42 -21.27
C HIS A 14 -30.70 -18.11 -20.05
N SER A 15 -31.84 -18.81 -20.24
CA SER A 15 -32.59 -19.46 -19.15
C SER A 15 -31.73 -20.40 -18.30
N ASP A 16 -30.81 -21.10 -18.95
CA ASP A 16 -29.89 -22.05 -18.30
C ASP A 16 -28.89 -21.33 -17.39
N VAL A 17 -28.49 -20.11 -17.77
CA VAL A 17 -27.63 -19.24 -16.94
C VAL A 17 -28.42 -18.69 -15.75
N GLU A 18 -29.68 -18.27 -15.97
CA GLU A 18 -30.52 -17.68 -14.92
C GLU A 18 -30.95 -18.70 -13.85
N SER A 19 -31.38 -19.89 -14.25
CA SER A 19 -31.68 -20.99 -13.32
C SER A 19 -30.41 -21.50 -12.62
N GLY A 20 -29.26 -21.36 -13.29
CA GLY A 20 -27.99 -22.04 -13.04
C GLY A 20 -28.13 -23.54 -12.84
N GLU A 21 -29.04 -24.11 -13.61
CA GLU A 21 -29.06 -25.52 -14.00
C GLU A 21 -27.99 -25.83 -15.06
N LEU A 22 -27.07 -24.90 -15.34
CA LEU A 22 -25.84 -25.17 -16.10
C LEU A 22 -24.96 -26.19 -15.36
N ALA A 23 -25.38 -27.45 -15.43
CA ALA A 23 -24.60 -28.59 -15.02
C ALA A 23 -23.34 -28.65 -15.86
N ARG A 24 -22.25 -29.17 -15.29
CA ARG A 24 -20.99 -29.39 -16.02
C ARG A 24 -21.19 -30.14 -17.35
N SER A 25 -22.23 -30.99 -17.43
CA SER A 25 -22.63 -31.74 -18.62
C SER A 25 -23.20 -30.89 -19.75
N VAL A 26 -23.75 -29.69 -19.49
CA VAL A 26 -24.38 -28.85 -20.54
C VAL A 26 -23.34 -28.28 -21.51
N PHE A 27 -22.06 -28.18 -21.14
CA PHE A 27 -20.99 -27.75 -22.05
C PHE A 27 -20.12 -28.91 -22.54
N ALA A 28 -20.39 -30.14 -22.10
CA ALA A 28 -19.73 -31.36 -22.56
C ALA A 28 -20.62 -32.04 -23.60
N ILE A 29 -20.18 -32.04 -24.85
CA ILE A 29 -20.97 -32.61 -25.95
C ILE A 29 -20.70 -34.10 -26.02
N ASP A 30 -21.79 -34.86 -25.94
CA ASP A 30 -21.81 -36.30 -26.11
C ASP A 30 -22.25 -36.64 -27.54
N PHE A 31 -21.28 -36.78 -28.46
CA PHE A 31 -21.56 -37.08 -29.86
C PHE A 31 -22.31 -38.42 -30.01
N GLY A 32 -21.86 -39.47 -29.33
CA GLY A 32 -22.51 -40.78 -29.38
C GLY A 32 -23.95 -40.75 -28.87
N GLY A 33 -24.24 -39.99 -27.82
CA GLY A 33 -25.61 -39.79 -27.32
C GLY A 33 -26.50 -39.01 -28.30
N VAL A 34 -25.96 -37.98 -28.98
CA VAL A 34 -26.68 -37.27 -30.05
C VAL A 34 -27.03 -38.23 -31.19
N MET A 35 -26.08 -39.07 -31.63
CA MET A 35 -26.33 -40.03 -32.71
C MET A 35 -27.45 -41.02 -32.36
N ARG A 36 -27.50 -41.48 -31.11
CA ARG A 36 -28.53 -42.40 -30.59
C ARG A 36 -29.84 -41.71 -30.18
N ASN A 37 -29.92 -40.38 -30.29
CA ASN A 37 -31.04 -39.58 -29.81
C ASN A 37 -31.36 -39.81 -28.32
N ASP A 38 -30.31 -40.01 -27.50
CA ASP A 38 -30.41 -40.34 -26.08
C ASP A 38 -31.12 -39.24 -25.27
N PRO A 39 -32.18 -39.54 -24.49
CA PRO A 39 -32.84 -38.59 -23.60
C PRO A 39 -31.96 -37.94 -22.54
N SER A 40 -30.83 -38.55 -22.16
CA SER A 40 -29.90 -37.95 -21.21
C SER A 40 -29.10 -36.79 -21.80
N VAL A 41 -29.04 -36.67 -23.14
CA VAL A 41 -28.34 -35.57 -23.81
C VAL A 41 -29.26 -34.34 -23.87
N PRO A 42 -28.79 -33.16 -23.46
CA PRO A 42 -29.58 -31.94 -23.52
C PRO A 42 -30.20 -31.69 -24.91
N ALA A 43 -31.47 -31.28 -24.92
CA ALA A 43 -32.25 -31.01 -26.13
C ALA A 43 -31.53 -30.04 -27.10
N ILE A 44 -30.75 -29.10 -26.55
CA ILE A 44 -29.94 -28.13 -27.28
C ILE A 44 -28.89 -28.76 -28.20
N TYR A 45 -28.44 -29.99 -27.94
CA TYR A 45 -27.53 -30.73 -28.83
C TYR A 45 -28.23 -31.77 -29.68
N ARG A 46 -29.34 -32.31 -29.18
CA ARG A 46 -30.05 -33.43 -29.81
C ARG A 46 -30.97 -33.01 -30.95
N HIS A 47 -31.62 -31.85 -30.85
CA HIS A 47 -32.55 -31.38 -31.88
C HIS A 47 -31.93 -30.30 -32.79
N PRO A 48 -32.04 -30.43 -34.13
CA PRO A 48 -31.38 -29.52 -35.07
C PRO A 48 -31.72 -28.04 -34.86
N PHE A 49 -33.00 -27.70 -34.66
CA PHE A 49 -33.44 -26.30 -34.57
C PHE A 49 -32.86 -25.60 -33.34
N THR A 50 -32.96 -26.24 -32.17
CA THR A 50 -32.38 -25.70 -30.93
C THR A 50 -30.86 -25.67 -30.97
N PHE A 51 -30.22 -26.65 -31.64
CA PHE A 51 -28.79 -26.65 -31.85
C PHE A 51 -28.34 -25.43 -32.66
N TRP A 52 -28.89 -25.23 -33.85
CA TRP A 52 -28.49 -24.10 -34.70
C TRP A 52 -28.85 -22.75 -34.09
N LYS A 53 -29.95 -22.66 -33.32
CA LYS A 53 -30.29 -21.42 -32.60
C LYS A 53 -29.24 -21.07 -31.54
N ALA A 54 -28.74 -22.05 -30.80
CA ALA A 54 -27.77 -21.85 -29.72
C ALA A 54 -26.30 -21.86 -30.15
N THR A 55 -26.01 -22.37 -31.35
CA THR A 55 -24.68 -22.37 -31.94
C THR A 55 -24.45 -21.04 -32.65
N TYR A 56 -23.20 -20.57 -32.68
CA TYR A 56 -22.79 -19.48 -33.56
C TYR A 56 -22.03 -20.11 -34.73
N LEU A 57 -22.47 -19.82 -35.95
CA LEU A 57 -21.83 -20.32 -37.17
C LEU A 57 -20.55 -19.52 -37.44
N THR A 58 -19.42 -20.01 -36.90
CA THR A 58 -18.10 -19.42 -37.16
C THR A 58 -17.72 -19.55 -38.63
N GLY A 59 -16.84 -18.69 -39.12
CA GLY A 59 -16.33 -18.77 -40.49
C GLY A 59 -15.65 -20.10 -40.77
N SER A 60 -14.87 -20.62 -39.81
CA SER A 60 -14.27 -21.95 -39.88
C SER A 60 -15.31 -23.09 -39.97
N MET A 61 -16.38 -23.05 -39.16
CA MET A 61 -17.44 -24.05 -39.20
C MET A 61 -18.23 -23.96 -40.49
N ARG A 62 -18.55 -22.74 -40.95
CA ARG A 62 -19.19 -22.48 -42.24
C ARG A 62 -18.39 -23.07 -43.39
N SER A 63 -17.12 -22.71 -43.52
CA SER A 63 -16.25 -23.19 -44.59
C SER A 63 -16.11 -24.72 -44.56
N LEU A 64 -16.06 -25.32 -43.37
CA LEU A 64 -16.02 -26.78 -43.26
C LEU A 64 -17.33 -27.43 -43.72
N ILE A 65 -18.49 -26.88 -43.35
CA ILE A 65 -19.78 -27.39 -43.83
C ILE A 65 -19.87 -27.23 -45.36
N GLU A 66 -19.49 -26.07 -45.90
CA GLU A 66 -19.45 -25.82 -47.34
C GLU A 66 -18.54 -26.83 -48.06
N GLU A 67 -17.32 -27.04 -47.54
CA GLU A 67 -16.36 -28.00 -48.08
C GLU A 67 -16.91 -29.43 -48.04
N VAL A 68 -17.49 -29.86 -46.92
CA VAL A 68 -18.08 -31.21 -46.81
C VAL A 68 -19.21 -31.40 -47.83
N PHE A 69 -20.10 -30.42 -48.00
CA PHE A 69 -21.19 -30.53 -48.97
C PHE A 69 -20.70 -30.50 -50.42
N GLN A 70 -19.68 -29.69 -50.75
CA GLN A 70 -19.04 -29.69 -52.07
C GLN A 70 -18.43 -31.06 -52.41
N ARG A 71 -17.74 -31.67 -51.44
CA ARG A 71 -17.15 -33.00 -51.63
C ARG A 71 -18.22 -34.08 -51.76
N LEU A 72 -19.30 -33.99 -50.98
CA LEU A 72 -20.45 -34.91 -51.11
C LEU A 72 -21.19 -34.76 -52.45
N SER A 73 -21.14 -33.60 -53.10
CA SER A 73 -21.75 -33.36 -54.42
C SER A 73 -20.89 -33.76 -55.61
N GLY A 74 -19.67 -34.28 -55.40
CA GLY A 74 -18.78 -34.69 -56.49
C GLY A 74 -17.62 -33.74 -56.79
N GLU A 75 -17.53 -32.58 -56.13
CA GLU A 75 -16.49 -31.60 -56.43
C GLU A 75 -15.10 -32.07 -55.97
N PRO A 76 -14.03 -31.70 -56.69
CA PRO A 76 -12.67 -32.13 -56.36
C PRO A 76 -12.16 -31.51 -55.05
N GLY A 77 -11.24 -32.24 -54.40
CA GLY A 77 -10.42 -31.80 -53.26
C GLY A 77 -10.35 -32.84 -52.14
N ASP A 78 -9.85 -32.44 -50.96
CA ASP A 78 -9.63 -33.34 -49.83
C ASP A 78 -10.95 -33.88 -49.26
N ARG A 79 -11.01 -35.20 -49.02
CA ARG A 79 -12.19 -35.93 -48.53
C ARG A 79 -12.00 -36.53 -47.14
N VAL A 80 -10.77 -36.55 -46.66
CA VAL A 80 -10.40 -37.03 -45.33
C VAL A 80 -9.94 -35.80 -44.54
N LEU A 81 -10.83 -35.29 -43.69
CA LEU A 81 -10.65 -34.04 -42.98
C LEU A 81 -10.34 -34.31 -41.50
N GLN A 82 -9.27 -33.69 -41.01
CA GLN A 82 -8.83 -33.83 -39.63
C GLN A 82 -9.22 -32.57 -38.82
N LEU A 83 -10.03 -32.75 -37.78
CA LEU A 83 -10.32 -31.69 -36.82
C LEU A 83 -9.22 -31.63 -35.76
N ARG A 84 -8.47 -30.53 -35.77
CA ARG A 84 -7.45 -30.23 -34.75
C ARG A 84 -7.94 -29.11 -33.86
N SER A 85 -7.76 -29.29 -32.56
CA SER A 85 -7.92 -28.21 -31.60
C SER A 85 -6.75 -28.34 -30.64
N PRO A 86 -5.87 -27.31 -30.56
CA PRO A 86 -4.69 -27.36 -29.72
C PRO A 86 -5.05 -27.63 -28.26
N PHE A 87 -6.14 -27.07 -27.74
CA PHE A 87 -6.67 -27.39 -26.40
C PHE A 87 -8.17 -27.10 -26.34
N GLY A 88 -9.00 -28.15 -26.23
CA GLY A 88 -10.40 -28.15 -25.76
C GLY A 88 -11.44 -27.25 -26.46
N GLY A 89 -12.54 -27.85 -26.92
CA GLY A 89 -13.85 -27.17 -26.93
C GLY A 89 -14.49 -26.81 -28.27
N GLY A 90 -14.45 -27.70 -29.27
CA GLY A 90 -15.22 -27.48 -30.51
C GLY A 90 -15.31 -28.66 -31.49
N LYS A 91 -14.50 -29.71 -31.33
CA LYS A 91 -14.44 -30.86 -32.27
C LYS A 91 -15.75 -31.65 -32.29
N SER A 92 -16.18 -32.18 -31.15
CA SER A 92 -17.48 -32.86 -31.01
C SER A 92 -18.65 -31.94 -31.39
N HIS A 93 -18.53 -30.63 -31.13
CA HIS A 93 -19.54 -29.65 -31.54
C HIS A 93 -19.67 -29.55 -33.07
N ILE A 94 -18.54 -29.52 -33.78
CA ILE A 94 -18.50 -29.55 -35.25
C ILE A 94 -19.04 -30.87 -35.78
N LEU A 95 -18.69 -32.01 -35.18
CA LEU A 95 -19.23 -33.30 -35.60
C LEU A 95 -20.77 -33.33 -35.44
N VAL A 96 -21.31 -32.78 -34.35
CA VAL A 96 -22.76 -32.60 -34.18
C VAL A 96 -23.34 -31.64 -35.23
N ALA A 97 -22.63 -30.55 -35.56
CA ALA A 97 -23.05 -29.60 -36.59
C ALA A 97 -23.15 -30.28 -37.97
N LEU A 98 -22.13 -31.05 -38.35
CA LEU A 98 -22.11 -31.82 -39.60
C LEU A 98 -23.19 -32.91 -39.62
N TRP A 99 -23.41 -33.59 -38.49
CA TRP A 99 -24.47 -34.58 -38.33
C TRP A 99 -25.85 -33.97 -38.57
N HIS A 100 -26.16 -32.83 -37.94
CA HIS A 100 -27.43 -32.13 -38.13
C HIS A 100 -27.56 -31.53 -39.54
N ALA A 101 -26.49 -30.94 -40.08
CA ALA A 101 -26.51 -30.36 -41.43
C ALA A 101 -26.81 -31.42 -42.50
N ALA A 102 -26.16 -32.58 -42.42
CA ALA A 102 -26.33 -33.67 -43.37
C ALA A 102 -27.72 -34.34 -43.27
N ARG A 103 -28.30 -34.43 -42.07
CA ARG A 103 -29.61 -35.06 -41.86
C ARG A 103 -30.80 -34.10 -42.03
N ASP A 104 -30.61 -32.82 -41.75
CA ASP A 104 -31.65 -31.79 -41.79
C ASP A 104 -31.10 -30.44 -42.25
N ARG A 105 -30.72 -30.38 -43.53
CA ARG A 105 -30.31 -29.15 -44.21
C ARG A 105 -31.37 -28.04 -44.14
N LYS A 106 -32.66 -28.40 -44.14
CA LYS A 106 -33.75 -27.42 -44.14
C LYS A 106 -33.71 -26.57 -42.87
N THR A 107 -33.52 -27.20 -41.72
CA THR A 107 -33.40 -26.48 -40.45
C THR A 107 -32.14 -25.63 -40.37
N LEU A 108 -31.01 -26.09 -40.93
CA LEU A 108 -29.80 -25.26 -41.05
C LEU A 108 -30.09 -23.98 -41.84
N VAL A 109 -30.68 -24.11 -43.04
CA VAL A 109 -30.99 -22.96 -43.92
C VAL A 109 -32.07 -22.06 -43.31
N GLN A 110 -33.02 -22.62 -42.55
CA GLN A 110 -34.03 -21.85 -41.83
C GLN A 110 -33.39 -20.91 -40.79
N VAL A 111 -32.38 -21.39 -40.06
CA VAL A 111 -31.70 -20.59 -39.02
C VAL A 111 -30.60 -19.69 -39.62
N TYR A 112 -29.92 -20.16 -40.67
CA TYR A 112 -28.86 -19.47 -41.38
C TYR A 112 -29.16 -19.42 -42.89
N PRO A 113 -29.99 -18.45 -43.34
CA PRO A 113 -30.37 -18.30 -44.74
C PRO A 113 -29.18 -18.19 -45.71
N GLU A 114 -28.04 -17.67 -45.25
CA GLU A 114 -26.80 -17.60 -46.01
C GLU A 114 -26.24 -18.97 -46.43
N MET A 115 -26.68 -20.06 -45.79
CA MET A 115 -26.31 -21.44 -46.13
C MET A 115 -27.22 -22.04 -47.22
N ALA A 116 -28.17 -21.28 -47.78
CA ALA A 116 -29.04 -21.73 -48.86
C ALA A 116 -28.26 -22.19 -50.10
N ASN A 117 -27.09 -21.59 -50.35
CA ASN A 117 -26.25 -21.88 -51.52
C ASN A 117 -25.42 -23.16 -51.39
N LEU A 118 -25.55 -23.92 -50.29
CA LEU A 118 -24.92 -25.24 -50.18
C LEU A 118 -25.35 -26.14 -51.37
N PRO A 119 -24.44 -26.93 -51.96
CA PRO A 119 -24.77 -27.87 -53.02
C PRO A 119 -25.96 -28.77 -52.65
N GLU A 120 -26.85 -29.01 -53.63
CA GLU A 120 -27.92 -29.98 -53.46
C GLU A 120 -27.35 -31.40 -53.59
N VAL A 121 -27.12 -32.02 -52.45
CA VAL A 121 -26.74 -33.42 -52.36
C VAL A 121 -28.03 -34.25 -52.25
N GLY A 122 -28.10 -35.37 -52.97
CA GLY A 122 -29.16 -36.36 -52.79
C GLY A 122 -29.14 -37.00 -51.39
N PRO A 123 -29.81 -38.14 -51.17
CA PRO A 123 -29.84 -38.80 -49.86
C PRO A 123 -28.43 -39.07 -49.31
N ILE A 124 -28.07 -38.41 -48.20
CA ILE A 124 -26.78 -38.59 -47.53
C ILE A 124 -26.91 -39.72 -46.49
N ARG A 125 -26.10 -40.77 -46.63
CA ARG A 125 -25.92 -41.78 -45.58
C ARG A 125 -24.86 -41.28 -44.61
N VAL A 126 -25.22 -41.14 -43.34
CA VAL A 126 -24.32 -40.61 -42.31
C VAL A 126 -24.01 -41.72 -41.30
N ALA A 127 -22.73 -41.97 -41.05
CA ALA A 127 -22.26 -42.85 -39.99
C ALA A 127 -21.34 -42.10 -39.03
N GLY A 128 -21.60 -42.25 -37.74
CA GLY A 128 -20.78 -41.68 -36.68
C GLY A 128 -20.06 -42.77 -35.87
N PHE A 129 -18.97 -42.42 -35.22
CA PHE A 129 -18.30 -43.25 -34.23
C PHE A 129 -17.85 -42.41 -33.06
N ASP A 130 -18.12 -42.88 -31.84
CA ASP A 130 -17.69 -42.25 -30.59
C ASP A 130 -16.74 -43.22 -29.89
N GLY A 131 -15.44 -42.91 -29.98
CA GLY A 131 -14.39 -43.75 -29.41
C GLY A 131 -14.33 -43.74 -27.89
N GLU A 132 -14.98 -42.77 -27.23
CA GLU A 132 -15.08 -42.74 -25.78
C GLU A 132 -16.15 -43.71 -25.28
N LYS A 133 -17.31 -43.77 -25.94
CA LYS A 133 -18.46 -44.56 -25.47
C LYS A 133 -18.56 -45.97 -26.03
N PHE A 134 -17.97 -46.24 -27.18
CA PHE A 134 -18.07 -47.56 -27.79
C PHE A 134 -17.24 -48.60 -27.02
N ASP A 135 -17.87 -49.73 -26.68
CA ASP A 135 -17.23 -50.85 -25.99
C ASP A 135 -17.17 -52.09 -26.89
N SER A 136 -15.96 -52.42 -27.34
CA SER A 136 -15.68 -53.59 -28.17
C SER A 136 -15.79 -54.93 -27.44
N LEU A 137 -15.78 -54.95 -26.10
CA LEU A 137 -15.92 -56.18 -25.35
C LEU A 137 -17.38 -56.66 -25.38
N VAL A 138 -18.29 -55.76 -25.01
CA VAL A 138 -19.75 -56.04 -24.96
C VAL A 138 -20.36 -55.97 -26.37
N GLY A 139 -20.02 -54.95 -27.15
CA GLY A 139 -20.63 -54.65 -28.45
C GLY A 139 -22.05 -54.10 -28.35
N VAL A 140 -22.62 -53.78 -29.51
CA VAL A 140 -23.99 -53.28 -29.68
C VAL A 140 -24.77 -54.26 -30.54
N GLU A 141 -26.02 -54.54 -30.18
CA GLU A 141 -26.89 -55.40 -30.97
C GLU A 141 -27.59 -54.60 -32.06
N VAL A 142 -27.36 -54.97 -33.33
CA VAL A 142 -27.95 -54.33 -34.51
C VAL A 142 -28.47 -55.41 -35.45
N ASN A 143 -29.76 -55.35 -35.79
CA ASN A 143 -30.42 -56.29 -36.72
C ASN A 143 -30.14 -57.78 -36.38
N GLY A 144 -30.13 -58.14 -35.09
CA GLY A 144 -29.88 -59.51 -34.62
C GLY A 144 -28.42 -59.96 -34.65
N ARG A 145 -27.47 -59.10 -35.04
CA ARG A 145 -26.02 -59.34 -34.94
C ARG A 145 -25.41 -58.47 -33.85
N ARG A 146 -24.39 -58.99 -33.18
CA ARG A 146 -23.63 -58.24 -32.16
C ARG A 146 -22.38 -57.62 -32.78
N VAL A 147 -22.36 -56.30 -32.83
CA VAL A 147 -21.32 -55.47 -33.44
C VAL A 147 -20.34 -54.98 -32.38
N LYS A 148 -19.08 -55.36 -32.49
CA LYS A 148 -17.97 -55.12 -31.57
C LYS A 148 -16.81 -54.34 -32.18
N THR A 149 -16.78 -54.17 -33.50
CA THR A 149 -15.68 -53.47 -34.20
C THR A 149 -16.11 -52.11 -34.73
N LEU A 150 -15.12 -51.25 -35.02
CA LEU A 150 -15.32 -49.94 -35.66
C LEU A 150 -15.98 -50.10 -37.04
N TRP A 151 -15.47 -51.00 -37.89
CA TRP A 151 -15.99 -51.20 -39.24
C TRP A 151 -17.41 -51.78 -39.23
N GLY A 152 -17.70 -52.71 -38.32
CA GLY A 152 -19.05 -53.21 -38.11
C GLY A 152 -20.02 -52.11 -37.70
N MET A 153 -19.60 -51.20 -36.80
CA MET A 153 -20.44 -50.09 -36.34
C MET A 153 -20.73 -49.09 -37.45
N LEU A 154 -19.74 -48.77 -38.29
CA LEU A 154 -19.93 -47.92 -39.46
C LEU A 154 -20.84 -48.60 -40.49
N ALA A 155 -20.61 -49.87 -40.81
CA ALA A 155 -21.43 -50.63 -41.76
C ALA A 155 -22.89 -50.76 -41.31
N ALA A 156 -23.11 -50.99 -40.00
CA ALA A 156 -24.44 -51.00 -39.40
C ALA A 156 -25.20 -49.69 -39.63
N GLN A 157 -24.55 -48.55 -39.40
CA GLN A 157 -25.17 -47.22 -39.60
C GLN A 157 -25.36 -46.85 -41.07
N LEU A 158 -24.48 -47.34 -41.95
CA LEU A 158 -24.60 -47.16 -43.40
C LEU A 158 -25.59 -48.13 -44.06
N GLY A 159 -26.18 -49.06 -43.29
CA GLY A 159 -27.16 -50.04 -43.76
C GLY A 159 -26.54 -51.20 -44.56
N CYS A 160 -25.25 -51.48 -44.40
CA CYS A 160 -24.50 -52.47 -45.16
C CYS A 160 -23.77 -53.50 -44.27
N LEU A 161 -24.32 -53.80 -43.08
CA LEU A 161 -23.70 -54.74 -42.12
C LEU A 161 -23.40 -56.12 -42.71
N ASP A 162 -24.24 -56.60 -43.64
CA ASP A 162 -24.03 -57.91 -44.28
C ASP A 162 -22.76 -57.97 -45.14
N VAL A 163 -22.30 -56.83 -45.66
CA VAL A 163 -21.05 -56.73 -46.46
C VAL A 163 -19.82 -57.03 -45.59
N VAL A 164 -19.88 -56.73 -44.30
CA VAL A 164 -18.77 -56.91 -43.34
C VAL A 164 -19.04 -58.01 -42.31
N ALA A 165 -20.09 -58.81 -42.48
CA ALA A 165 -20.52 -59.82 -41.51
C ALA A 165 -19.39 -60.79 -41.11
N GLN A 166 -18.69 -61.35 -42.10
CA GLN A 166 -17.59 -62.27 -41.84
C GLN A 166 -16.39 -61.58 -41.18
N HIS A 167 -16.10 -60.34 -41.58
CA HIS A 167 -15.05 -59.50 -41.00
C HIS A 167 -15.32 -59.16 -39.53
N GLU A 168 -16.58 -58.94 -39.18
CA GLU A 168 -17.04 -58.73 -37.81
C GLU A 168 -16.86 -59.99 -36.95
N GLU A 169 -17.23 -61.16 -37.46
CA GLU A 169 -17.10 -62.43 -36.75
C GLU A 169 -15.63 -62.83 -36.50
N THR A 170 -14.74 -62.55 -37.45
CA THR A 170 -13.32 -62.92 -37.35
C THR A 170 -12.42 -61.81 -36.79
N PHE A 171 -12.99 -60.65 -36.44
CA PHE A 171 -12.22 -59.44 -36.06
C PHE A 171 -11.12 -59.07 -37.05
N THR A 172 -11.36 -59.32 -38.35
CA THR A 172 -10.41 -59.08 -39.43
C THR A 172 -10.88 -57.86 -40.24
N PRO A 173 -10.04 -56.83 -40.43
CA PRO A 173 -10.46 -55.61 -41.10
C PRO A 173 -10.86 -55.87 -42.56
N PRO A 174 -11.90 -55.21 -43.08
CA PRO A 174 -12.27 -55.32 -44.48
C PRO A 174 -11.22 -54.68 -45.38
N GLY A 175 -10.90 -55.34 -46.49
CA GLY A 175 -10.01 -54.82 -47.52
C GLY A 175 -10.66 -53.75 -48.41
N GLY A 176 -9.87 -53.14 -49.29
CA GLY A 176 -10.29 -51.99 -50.11
C GLY A 176 -11.58 -52.20 -50.90
N ASP A 177 -11.75 -53.34 -51.58
CA ASP A 177 -12.96 -53.60 -52.38
C ASP A 177 -14.24 -53.70 -51.53
N VAL A 178 -14.13 -54.28 -50.33
CA VAL A 178 -15.25 -54.37 -49.37
C VAL A 178 -15.59 -52.98 -48.84
N VAL A 179 -14.57 -52.15 -48.54
CA VAL A 179 -14.77 -50.77 -48.11
C VAL A 179 -15.38 -49.92 -49.23
N LYS A 180 -14.95 -50.06 -50.49
CA LYS A 180 -15.61 -49.41 -51.64
C LYS A 180 -17.08 -49.78 -51.72
N GLN A 181 -17.42 -51.04 -51.49
CA GLN A 181 -18.81 -51.48 -51.47
C GLN A 181 -19.61 -50.84 -50.32
N MET A 182 -19.01 -50.61 -49.15
CA MET A 182 -19.65 -49.87 -48.06
C MET A 182 -19.97 -48.42 -48.47
N LEU A 183 -19.05 -47.79 -49.22
CA LEU A 183 -19.14 -46.39 -49.65
C LEU A 183 -19.98 -46.19 -50.93
N ALA A 184 -20.24 -47.23 -51.70
CA ALA A 184 -20.95 -47.16 -52.98
C ALA A 184 -22.42 -46.74 -52.87
N GLY A 185 -22.96 -46.16 -53.94
CA GLY A 185 -24.36 -45.73 -54.02
C GLY A 185 -24.51 -44.23 -53.80
N SER A 186 -25.25 -43.83 -52.77
CA SER A 186 -25.49 -42.42 -52.44
C SER A 186 -24.34 -41.82 -51.61
N ALA A 187 -24.31 -40.49 -51.52
CA ALA A 187 -23.27 -39.74 -50.81
C ALA A 187 -23.12 -40.21 -49.35
N VAL A 188 -21.88 -40.32 -48.86
CA VAL A 188 -21.54 -40.89 -47.55
C VAL A 188 -20.77 -39.89 -46.71
N LEU A 189 -21.24 -39.63 -45.49
CA LEU A 189 -20.52 -38.85 -44.48
C LEU A 189 -20.15 -39.74 -43.30
N ILE A 190 -18.86 -39.87 -43.02
CA ILE A 190 -18.32 -40.60 -41.86
C ILE A 190 -17.78 -39.59 -40.86
N LEU A 191 -18.22 -39.66 -39.61
CA LEU A 191 -17.84 -38.75 -38.52
C LEU A 191 -17.24 -39.58 -37.37
N MET A 192 -15.98 -39.36 -36.99
CA MET A 192 -15.35 -40.13 -35.91
C MET A 192 -14.83 -39.21 -34.81
N ASP A 193 -15.33 -39.38 -33.60
CA ASP A 193 -14.87 -38.68 -32.41
C ASP A 193 -13.97 -39.56 -31.54
N GLU A 194 -12.94 -38.99 -30.92
CA GLU A 194 -12.09 -39.64 -29.92
C GLU A 194 -11.44 -40.97 -30.39
N VAL A 195 -11.03 -41.01 -31.66
CA VAL A 195 -10.45 -42.22 -32.30
C VAL A 195 -9.23 -42.75 -31.55
N LEU A 196 -8.38 -41.84 -31.07
CA LEU A 196 -7.17 -42.20 -30.32
C LEU A 196 -7.49 -42.92 -29.01
N LYS A 197 -8.47 -42.43 -28.24
CA LYS A 197 -8.90 -43.06 -26.98
C LYS A 197 -9.44 -44.46 -27.20
N TYR A 198 -10.17 -44.68 -28.29
CA TYR A 198 -10.64 -46.00 -28.66
C TYR A 198 -9.47 -46.96 -28.92
N LEU A 199 -8.50 -46.55 -29.75
CA LEU A 199 -7.32 -47.36 -30.06
C LEU A 199 -6.51 -47.72 -28.81
N GLN A 200 -6.28 -46.77 -27.91
CA GLN A 200 -5.60 -47.01 -26.63
C GLN A 200 -6.31 -48.09 -25.80
N ARG A 201 -7.65 -48.08 -25.78
CA ARG A 201 -8.46 -49.05 -25.04
C ARG A 201 -8.38 -50.45 -25.64
N VAL A 202 -8.60 -50.56 -26.96
CA VAL A 202 -8.65 -51.86 -27.65
C VAL A 202 -7.27 -52.50 -27.85
N LYS A 203 -6.18 -51.77 -27.59
CA LYS A 203 -4.80 -52.28 -27.57
C LYS A 203 -4.60 -53.48 -26.64
N THR A 204 -5.42 -53.59 -25.60
CA THR A 204 -5.39 -54.70 -24.65
C THR A 204 -6.11 -55.96 -25.15
N MET A 205 -6.92 -55.86 -26.20
CA MET A 205 -7.72 -56.96 -26.74
C MET A 205 -6.92 -57.73 -27.81
N LYS A 206 -6.62 -59.00 -27.55
CA LYS A 206 -5.90 -59.86 -28.50
C LYS A 206 -6.82 -60.36 -29.62
N VAL A 207 -6.30 -60.33 -30.85
CA VAL A 207 -6.95 -60.88 -32.06
C VAL A 207 -5.90 -61.71 -32.80
N GLY A 208 -6.00 -63.04 -32.69
CA GLY A 208 -4.98 -63.96 -33.19
C GLY A 208 -3.60 -63.68 -32.58
N ALA A 209 -2.59 -63.47 -33.44
CA ALA A 209 -1.23 -63.09 -33.04
C ALA A 209 -1.04 -61.57 -32.86
N THR A 210 -2.11 -60.78 -33.05
CA THR A 210 -2.08 -59.31 -33.00
C THR A 210 -3.07 -58.79 -31.94
N THR A 211 -3.38 -57.50 -32.00
CA THR A 211 -4.28 -56.80 -31.10
C THR A 211 -5.29 -55.99 -31.91
N LEU A 212 -6.48 -55.74 -31.35
CA LEU A 212 -7.58 -55.09 -32.07
C LEU A 212 -7.26 -53.64 -32.48
N ASP A 213 -6.38 -52.94 -31.76
CA ASP A 213 -5.88 -51.62 -32.17
C ASP A 213 -5.13 -51.66 -33.50
N LYS A 214 -4.30 -52.69 -33.73
CA LYS A 214 -3.57 -52.86 -34.99
C LYS A 214 -4.51 -53.16 -36.16
N GLN A 215 -5.47 -54.06 -35.95
CA GLN A 215 -6.50 -54.38 -36.94
C GLN A 215 -7.38 -53.16 -37.26
N THR A 216 -7.73 -52.38 -36.24
CA THR A 216 -8.48 -51.12 -36.40
C THR A 216 -7.65 -50.08 -37.16
N MET A 217 -6.35 -49.95 -36.88
CA MET A 217 -5.46 -49.02 -37.57
C MET A 217 -5.35 -49.37 -39.06
N GLU A 218 -5.22 -50.65 -39.39
CA GLU A 218 -5.23 -51.13 -40.78
C GLU A 218 -6.55 -50.77 -41.48
N PHE A 219 -7.69 -51.02 -40.82
CA PHE A 219 -8.99 -50.60 -41.35
C PHE A 219 -9.07 -49.07 -41.56
N ILE A 220 -8.58 -48.25 -40.62
CA ILE A 220 -8.59 -46.79 -40.77
C ILE A 220 -7.72 -46.36 -41.97
N GLN A 221 -6.57 -46.99 -42.19
CA GLN A 221 -5.72 -46.73 -43.36
C GLN A 221 -6.43 -47.10 -44.67
N THR A 222 -7.09 -48.27 -44.72
CA THR A 222 -7.90 -48.67 -45.87
C THR A 222 -9.06 -47.70 -46.09
N LEU A 223 -9.81 -47.39 -45.04
CA LEU A 223 -10.97 -46.48 -45.09
C LEU A 223 -10.57 -45.09 -45.60
N THR A 224 -9.50 -44.51 -45.08
CA THR A 224 -9.02 -43.19 -45.52
C THR A 224 -8.59 -43.21 -46.99
N THR A 225 -7.91 -44.27 -47.44
CA THR A 225 -7.51 -44.44 -48.85
C THR A 225 -8.73 -44.53 -49.76
N GLU A 226 -9.70 -45.36 -49.40
CA GLU A 226 -10.90 -45.55 -50.23
C GLU A 226 -11.80 -44.32 -50.25
N VAL A 227 -11.99 -43.65 -49.10
CA VAL A 227 -12.72 -42.37 -49.04
C VAL A 227 -12.07 -41.32 -49.93
N ALA A 228 -10.73 -41.20 -49.90
CA ALA A 228 -9.99 -40.29 -50.76
C ALA A 228 -10.14 -40.61 -52.26
N GLY A 229 -10.37 -41.88 -52.61
CA GLY A 229 -10.60 -42.34 -53.99
C GLY A 229 -12.05 -42.25 -54.48
N THR A 230 -13.02 -41.90 -53.62
CA THR A 230 -14.43 -41.78 -54.01
C THR A 230 -14.80 -40.41 -54.58
N GLU A 231 -15.94 -40.33 -55.28
CA GLU A 231 -16.50 -39.06 -55.76
C GLU A 231 -17.46 -38.40 -54.76
N ASN A 232 -18.07 -39.16 -53.85
CA ASN A 232 -19.16 -38.67 -53.00
C ASN A 232 -19.09 -39.16 -51.54
N ALA A 233 -17.94 -39.68 -51.08
CA ALA A 233 -17.72 -39.94 -49.66
C ALA A 233 -16.80 -38.89 -49.03
N VAL A 234 -17.08 -38.56 -47.77
CA VAL A 234 -16.30 -37.65 -46.93
C VAL A 234 -16.17 -38.26 -45.55
N MET A 235 -14.97 -38.17 -44.98
CA MET A 235 -14.65 -38.63 -43.64
C MET A 235 -14.08 -37.46 -42.83
N VAL A 236 -14.66 -37.21 -41.67
CA VAL A 236 -14.20 -36.20 -40.72
C VAL A 236 -13.91 -36.87 -39.40
N TYR A 237 -12.71 -36.67 -38.85
CA TYR A 237 -12.33 -37.28 -37.58
C TYR A 237 -11.64 -36.29 -36.65
N SER A 238 -11.82 -36.48 -35.35
CA SER A 238 -11.22 -35.65 -34.30
C SER A 238 -9.98 -36.32 -33.70
N LEU A 239 -8.92 -35.53 -33.48
CA LEU A 239 -7.79 -35.92 -32.64
C LEU A 239 -7.57 -34.87 -31.54
N GLN A 240 -7.30 -35.33 -30.32
CA GLN A 240 -6.85 -34.47 -29.22
C GLN A 240 -5.33 -34.30 -29.28
N TRP A 241 -4.87 -33.05 -29.23
CA TRP A 241 -3.45 -32.71 -29.22
C TRP A 241 -3.09 -32.27 -27.81
N SER A 242 -3.12 -33.19 -26.84
CA SER A 242 -2.64 -32.92 -25.48
C SER A 242 -1.35 -33.72 -25.22
N GLU A 243 -0.29 -33.05 -24.77
CA GLU A 243 0.98 -33.71 -24.44
C GLU A 243 0.80 -34.79 -23.36
N ARG A 244 -0.20 -34.62 -22.47
CA ARG A 244 -0.52 -35.59 -21.40
C ARG A 244 -1.16 -36.88 -21.92
N GLU A 245 -2.15 -36.82 -22.83
CA GLU A 245 -2.78 -38.04 -23.37
C GLU A 245 -1.89 -38.78 -24.38
N ALA A 246 -1.01 -38.04 -25.06
CA ALA A 246 -0.03 -38.59 -26.01
C ALA A 246 1.23 -39.16 -25.32
N PHE A 247 1.44 -38.91 -24.02
CA PHE A 247 2.68 -39.27 -23.32
C PHE A 247 2.93 -40.78 -23.31
N GLU A 248 1.87 -41.60 -23.24
CA GLU A 248 1.99 -43.06 -23.24
C GLU A 248 2.08 -43.68 -24.64
N ASP A 249 1.56 -43.01 -25.68
CA ASP A 249 1.39 -43.60 -27.01
C ASP A 249 1.58 -42.60 -28.17
N ARG A 250 2.62 -41.77 -28.09
CA ARG A 250 3.01 -40.79 -29.13
C ARG A 250 3.06 -41.39 -30.54
N ARG A 251 3.47 -42.66 -30.65
CA ARG A 251 3.50 -43.41 -31.92
C ARG A 251 2.12 -43.59 -32.55
N LEU A 252 1.07 -43.85 -31.76
CA LEU A 252 -0.30 -43.98 -32.29
C LEU A 252 -0.81 -42.62 -32.80
N LEU A 253 -0.53 -41.55 -32.06
CA LEU A 253 -0.86 -40.19 -32.49
C LEU A 253 -0.14 -39.83 -33.79
N ASP A 254 1.18 -40.06 -33.88
CA ASP A 254 1.97 -39.79 -35.09
C ASP A 254 1.41 -40.56 -36.29
N MET A 255 1.06 -41.85 -36.12
CA MET A 255 0.45 -42.65 -37.19
C MET A 255 -0.90 -42.10 -37.65
N LEU A 256 -1.77 -41.66 -36.74
CA LEU A 256 -3.04 -41.03 -37.09
C LEU A 256 -2.84 -39.66 -37.76
N ASP A 257 -1.83 -38.90 -37.32
CA ASP A 257 -1.48 -37.61 -37.89
C ASP A 257 -0.95 -37.73 -39.33
N HIS A 258 -0.32 -38.86 -39.68
CA HIS A 258 0.15 -39.14 -41.04
C HIS A 258 -0.97 -39.53 -42.03
N LEU A 259 -2.17 -39.88 -41.56
CA LEU A 259 -3.31 -40.22 -42.44
C LEU A 259 -3.84 -39.01 -43.23
N ALA A 260 -3.73 -37.80 -42.66
CA ALA A 260 -4.04 -36.55 -43.34
C ALA A 260 -2.73 -35.92 -43.86
N SER A 261 -2.13 -36.53 -44.88
CA SER A 261 -0.77 -36.24 -45.37
C SER A 261 -0.58 -34.85 -46.03
N ARG A 262 -1.54 -33.92 -45.93
CA ARG A 262 -1.46 -32.53 -46.42
C ARG A 262 -1.88 -31.52 -45.36
N VAL A 263 -1.18 -30.40 -45.32
CA VAL A 263 -1.43 -29.30 -44.37
C VAL A 263 -2.84 -28.70 -44.57
N ASP A 264 -3.38 -28.74 -45.79
CA ASP A 264 -4.70 -28.23 -46.15
C ASP A 264 -5.89 -29.08 -45.70
N ALA A 265 -5.68 -30.28 -45.15
CA ALA A 265 -6.76 -31.14 -44.61
C ALA A 265 -7.03 -30.90 -43.11
N LYS A 266 -6.28 -30.00 -42.47
CA LYS A 266 -6.36 -29.68 -41.03
C LYS A 266 -7.28 -28.48 -40.82
N ARG A 267 -8.23 -28.58 -39.89
CA ARG A 267 -9.21 -27.51 -39.59
C ARG A 267 -9.24 -27.18 -38.11
N GLU A 268 -9.08 -25.89 -37.81
CA GLU A 268 -9.24 -25.33 -36.46
C GLU A 268 -10.69 -24.81 -36.25
N PRO A 269 -11.39 -25.24 -35.20
CA PRO A 269 -12.82 -24.95 -35.00
C PRO A 269 -13.21 -23.48 -34.86
N VAL A 270 -12.34 -22.63 -34.33
CA VAL A 270 -12.63 -21.21 -34.05
C VAL A 270 -11.36 -20.42 -34.29
N LYS A 271 -11.43 -19.29 -35.01
CA LYS A 271 -10.27 -18.42 -35.29
C LYS A 271 -10.50 -17.00 -34.79
N GLY A 272 -9.47 -16.39 -34.20
CA GLY A 272 -9.49 -14.98 -33.78
C GLY A 272 -10.65 -14.61 -32.85
N ASP A 273 -11.26 -13.46 -33.08
CA ASP A 273 -12.31 -12.86 -32.23
C ASP A 273 -13.70 -13.55 -32.34
N GLU A 274 -13.85 -14.61 -33.15
CA GLU A 274 -15.14 -15.32 -33.33
C GLU A 274 -15.69 -15.94 -32.04
N ILE A 275 -14.79 -16.29 -31.12
CA ILE A 275 -15.10 -16.75 -29.78
C ILE A 275 -15.97 -15.77 -28.98
N LEU A 276 -15.86 -14.45 -29.22
CA LEU A 276 -16.74 -13.45 -28.60
C LEU A 276 -18.20 -13.71 -28.96
N HIS A 277 -18.47 -13.98 -30.24
CA HIS A 277 -19.81 -14.29 -30.71
C HIS A 277 -20.31 -15.64 -30.19
N VAL A 278 -19.43 -16.65 -30.09
CA VAL A 278 -19.76 -17.94 -29.46
C VAL A 278 -20.19 -17.75 -28.01
N ILE A 279 -19.43 -16.96 -27.24
CA ILE A 279 -19.72 -16.66 -25.82
C ILE A 279 -21.07 -15.97 -25.68
N LYS A 280 -21.31 -14.90 -26.45
CA LYS A 280 -22.58 -14.17 -26.40
C LYS A 280 -23.76 -15.05 -26.78
N ARG A 281 -23.64 -15.82 -27.87
CA ARG A 281 -24.72 -16.69 -28.35
C ARG A 281 -25.12 -17.77 -27.35
N ARG A 282 -24.16 -18.24 -26.54
CA ARG A 282 -24.39 -19.28 -25.51
C ARG A 282 -24.86 -18.73 -24.17
N LEU A 283 -24.40 -17.55 -23.77
CA LEU A 283 -24.68 -17.01 -22.43
C LEU A 283 -25.87 -16.05 -22.40
N LEU A 284 -26.22 -15.45 -23.53
CA LEU A 284 -27.28 -14.45 -23.64
C LEU A 284 -28.53 -15.05 -24.28
N ALA A 285 -29.71 -14.57 -23.88
CA ALA A 285 -30.97 -14.97 -24.50
C ALA A 285 -31.14 -14.36 -25.91
N GLU A 286 -30.60 -13.16 -26.10
CA GLU A 286 -30.65 -12.39 -27.34
C GLU A 286 -29.44 -11.45 -27.46
N GLU A 287 -29.19 -10.95 -28.68
CA GLU A 287 -28.11 -9.99 -28.91
C GLU A 287 -28.42 -8.67 -28.20
N PRO A 288 -27.47 -8.05 -27.48
CA PRO A 288 -27.74 -6.80 -26.79
C PRO A 288 -28.07 -5.64 -27.75
N PRO A 289 -28.82 -4.61 -27.30
CA PRO A 289 -29.13 -3.45 -28.13
C PRO A 289 -27.88 -2.74 -28.65
N GLY A 290 -27.75 -2.66 -29.98
CA GLY A 290 -26.57 -2.12 -30.64
C GLY A 290 -26.26 -0.65 -30.29
N GLU A 291 -27.29 0.16 -30.01
CA GLU A 291 -27.13 1.56 -29.58
C GLU A 291 -26.51 1.65 -28.18
N THR A 292 -26.95 0.81 -27.23
CA THR A 292 -26.36 0.75 -25.89
C THR A 292 -24.93 0.24 -25.93
N ALA A 293 -24.67 -0.82 -26.71
CA ALA A 293 -23.33 -1.36 -26.91
C ALA A 293 -22.37 -0.29 -27.48
N GLN A 294 -22.83 0.49 -28.47
CA GLN A 294 -22.06 1.60 -29.04
C GLN A 294 -21.73 2.67 -27.99
N LYS A 295 -22.73 3.16 -27.25
CA LYS A 295 -22.54 4.20 -26.23
C LYS A 295 -21.57 3.77 -25.12
N VAL A 296 -21.69 2.52 -24.66
CA VAL A 296 -20.80 1.96 -23.63
C VAL A 296 -19.38 1.80 -24.18
N ALA A 297 -19.22 1.26 -25.39
CA ALA A 297 -17.92 1.09 -26.02
C ALA A 297 -17.21 2.42 -26.25
N GLU A 298 -17.92 3.43 -26.76
CA GLU A 298 -17.38 4.80 -26.93
C GLU A 298 -16.91 5.39 -25.60
N ALA A 299 -17.71 5.31 -24.55
CA ALA A 299 -17.38 5.91 -23.27
C ALA A 299 -16.15 5.25 -22.62
N VAL A 300 -16.04 3.92 -22.69
CA VAL A 300 -14.90 3.17 -22.14
C VAL A 300 -13.65 3.33 -23.00
N ALA A 301 -13.77 3.17 -24.32
CA ALA A 301 -12.65 3.36 -25.26
C ALA A 301 -12.07 4.76 -25.14
N LYS A 302 -12.92 5.79 -25.03
CA LYS A 302 -12.49 7.18 -24.86
C LYS A 302 -11.76 7.38 -23.55
N CYS A 303 -12.28 6.83 -22.44
CA CYS A 303 -11.63 6.92 -21.13
C CYS A 303 -10.20 6.33 -21.17
N ILE A 304 -10.03 5.15 -21.77
CA ILE A 304 -8.72 4.50 -21.93
C ILE A 304 -7.81 5.32 -22.84
N ARG A 305 -8.32 5.82 -23.97
CA ARG A 305 -7.57 6.65 -24.92
C ARG A 305 -7.08 7.93 -24.27
N ASP A 306 -7.98 8.69 -23.63
CA ASP A 306 -7.68 9.96 -22.99
C ASP A 306 -6.59 9.78 -21.91
N TRP A 307 -6.68 8.71 -21.10
CA TRP A 307 -5.65 8.34 -20.14
C TRP A 307 -4.31 8.01 -20.81
N ARG A 308 -4.27 7.14 -21.82
CA ARG A 308 -3.04 6.77 -22.53
C ARG A 308 -2.36 7.98 -23.18
N VAL A 309 -3.13 8.90 -23.75
CA VAL A 309 -2.61 10.15 -24.32
C VAL A 309 -2.04 11.05 -23.24
N SER A 310 -2.67 11.11 -22.06
CA SER A 310 -2.20 11.93 -20.94
C SER A 310 -0.88 11.44 -20.31
N GLU A 311 -0.66 10.11 -20.28
CA GLU A 311 0.57 9.49 -19.78
C GLU A 311 1.72 9.53 -20.80
N ALA A 312 1.41 9.69 -22.09
CA ALA A 312 2.41 9.67 -23.14
C ALA A 312 3.34 10.89 -23.07
N THR A 313 4.62 10.62 -22.79
CA THR A 313 5.71 11.61 -22.78
C THR A 313 6.13 11.99 -24.20
N GLU A 314 6.08 11.03 -25.13
CA GLU A 314 6.50 11.18 -26.53
C GLU A 314 5.31 11.27 -27.49
N GLU A 315 5.47 12.03 -28.57
CA GLU A 315 4.44 12.20 -29.60
C GLU A 315 4.10 10.89 -30.34
N VAL A 316 5.07 10.00 -30.51
CA VAL A 316 4.85 8.68 -31.11
C VAL A 316 3.90 7.84 -30.26
N SER A 317 4.06 7.86 -28.93
CA SER A 317 3.17 7.14 -28.01
C SER A 317 1.73 7.67 -28.04
N ARG A 318 1.55 8.99 -28.23
CA ARG A 318 0.22 9.59 -28.43
C ARG A 318 -0.42 9.12 -29.72
N ARG A 319 0.33 9.12 -30.82
CA ARG A 319 -0.15 8.65 -32.13
C ARG A 319 -0.58 7.19 -32.07
N ILE A 320 0.21 6.31 -31.46
CA ILE A 320 -0.17 4.89 -31.26
C ILE A 320 -1.50 4.78 -30.50
N ALA A 321 -1.70 5.57 -29.44
CA ALA A 321 -2.95 5.54 -28.68
C ALA A 321 -4.17 6.02 -29.50
N GLU A 322 -4.00 7.01 -30.38
CA GLU A 322 -5.05 7.48 -31.31
C GLU A 322 -5.31 6.46 -32.43
N ASP A 323 -4.27 5.84 -32.97
CA ASP A 323 -4.36 4.85 -34.05
C ASP A 323 -5.02 3.54 -33.59
N GLU A 324 -4.80 3.14 -32.33
CA GLU A 324 -5.45 1.95 -31.72
C GLU A 324 -6.92 2.18 -31.34
N TYR A 325 -7.34 3.44 -31.15
CA TYR A 325 -8.67 3.78 -30.63
C TYR A 325 -9.83 3.23 -31.48
N PRO A 326 -9.85 3.37 -32.82
CA PRO A 326 -10.94 2.83 -33.64
C PRO A 326 -11.08 1.30 -33.52
N GLN A 327 -9.95 0.57 -33.47
CA GLN A 327 -9.96 -0.88 -33.34
C GLN A 327 -10.44 -1.31 -31.95
N MET A 328 -9.97 -0.64 -30.88
CA MET A 328 -10.41 -0.89 -29.52
C MET A 328 -11.92 -0.65 -29.35
N LEU A 329 -12.45 0.46 -29.88
CA LEU A 329 -13.87 0.78 -29.86
C LEU A 329 -14.69 -0.31 -30.57
N LYS A 330 -14.25 -0.74 -31.76
CA LYS A 330 -14.90 -1.81 -32.52
C LYS A 330 -14.95 -3.12 -31.72
N ARG A 331 -13.81 -3.58 -31.18
CA ARG A 331 -13.75 -4.81 -30.38
C ARG A 331 -14.57 -4.72 -29.09
N LEU A 332 -14.58 -3.57 -28.40
CA LEU A 332 -15.42 -3.36 -27.21
C LEU A 332 -16.92 -3.44 -27.53
N LYS A 333 -17.35 -2.89 -28.66
CA LYS A 333 -18.73 -3.00 -29.12
C LYS A 333 -19.09 -4.46 -29.42
N GLU A 334 -18.22 -5.18 -30.12
CA GLU A 334 -18.42 -6.59 -30.48
C GLU A 334 -18.43 -7.51 -29.25
N ALA A 335 -17.63 -7.20 -28.22
CA ALA A 335 -17.52 -7.95 -26.98
C ALA A 335 -18.65 -7.68 -25.97
N TYR A 336 -19.42 -6.60 -26.12
CA TYR A 336 -20.46 -6.21 -25.17
C TYR A 336 -21.43 -7.38 -24.88
N PRO A 337 -21.68 -7.74 -23.60
CA PRO A 337 -21.43 -6.96 -22.39
C PRO A 337 -20.12 -7.21 -21.66
N PHE A 338 -19.12 -7.84 -22.28
CA PHE A 338 -17.82 -8.10 -21.65
C PHE A 338 -16.78 -7.04 -22.04
N HIS A 339 -15.80 -6.83 -21.17
CA HIS A 339 -14.57 -6.13 -21.53
C HIS A 339 -13.66 -7.05 -22.35
N ILE A 340 -13.04 -6.52 -23.40
CA ILE A 340 -12.12 -7.29 -24.27
C ILE A 340 -10.99 -7.96 -23.47
N ALA A 341 -10.41 -7.23 -22.51
CA ALA A 341 -9.28 -7.72 -21.71
C ALA A 341 -9.64 -8.94 -20.84
N LEU A 342 -10.90 -9.09 -20.40
CA LEU A 342 -11.35 -10.27 -19.65
C LEU A 342 -11.37 -11.50 -20.56
N ILE A 343 -11.79 -11.32 -21.81
CA ILE A 343 -11.84 -12.40 -22.78
C ILE A 343 -10.44 -12.77 -23.27
N ASP A 344 -9.61 -11.77 -23.57
CA ASP A 344 -8.21 -11.94 -23.99
C ASP A 344 -7.40 -12.67 -22.88
N LEU A 345 -7.63 -12.34 -21.59
CA LEU A 345 -7.04 -13.07 -20.46
C LEU A 345 -7.28 -14.58 -20.54
N MET A 346 -8.52 -15.00 -20.81
CA MET A 346 -8.86 -16.42 -20.90
C MET A 346 -8.28 -17.08 -22.15
N GLN A 347 -8.24 -16.37 -23.27
CA GLN A 347 -7.75 -16.91 -24.55
C GLN A 347 -6.24 -17.02 -24.65
N GLU A 348 -5.51 -16.07 -24.09
CA GLU A 348 -4.07 -15.95 -24.28
C GLU A 348 -3.32 -16.52 -23.08
N ARG A 349 -3.71 -16.10 -21.87
CA ARG A 349 -2.96 -16.43 -20.65
C ARG A 349 -3.43 -17.73 -20.03
N TRP A 350 -4.72 -17.89 -19.77
CA TRP A 350 -5.23 -19.14 -19.19
C TRP A 350 -5.10 -20.32 -20.16
N ALA A 351 -5.02 -20.06 -21.46
CA ALA A 351 -4.71 -21.06 -22.48
C ALA A 351 -3.35 -21.77 -22.30
N SER A 352 -2.44 -21.22 -21.50
CA SER A 352 -1.17 -21.86 -21.12
C SER A 352 -1.30 -22.82 -19.94
N LEU A 353 -2.43 -22.83 -19.23
CA LEU A 353 -2.67 -23.70 -18.09
C LEU A 353 -2.91 -25.15 -18.56
N PRO A 354 -2.26 -26.16 -17.95
CA PRO A 354 -2.28 -27.55 -18.45
C PRO A 354 -3.68 -28.18 -18.59
N ASP A 355 -4.60 -27.83 -17.68
CA ASP A 355 -5.92 -28.45 -17.58
C ASP A 355 -7.06 -27.51 -18.04
N PHE A 356 -6.74 -26.32 -18.55
CA PHE A 356 -7.73 -25.32 -18.95
C PHE A 356 -8.25 -25.58 -20.37
N GLN A 357 -9.54 -25.89 -20.47
CA GLN A 357 -10.24 -26.07 -21.74
C GLN A 357 -10.83 -24.75 -22.24
N ARG A 358 -9.98 -23.95 -22.90
CA ARG A 358 -10.22 -22.62 -23.49
C ARG A 358 -11.68 -22.16 -23.56
N THR A 359 -12.48 -22.74 -24.45
CA THR A 359 -13.86 -22.26 -24.69
C THR A 359 -14.85 -22.77 -23.62
N ARG A 360 -14.71 -24.04 -23.21
CA ARG A 360 -15.65 -24.69 -22.30
C ARG A 360 -15.57 -24.12 -20.90
N ASP A 361 -14.35 -24.00 -20.39
CA ASP A 361 -14.15 -23.56 -19.01
C ASP A 361 -14.35 -22.04 -18.89
N ALA A 362 -14.07 -21.27 -19.95
CA ALA A 362 -14.45 -19.86 -20.05
C ALA A 362 -15.97 -19.66 -20.02
N LEU A 363 -16.74 -20.41 -20.84
CA LEU A 363 -18.21 -20.34 -20.83
C LEU A 363 -18.79 -20.66 -19.45
N ARG A 364 -18.28 -21.72 -18.82
CA ARG A 364 -18.70 -22.13 -17.48
C ARG A 364 -18.41 -21.05 -16.44
N PHE A 365 -17.19 -20.51 -16.44
CA PHE A 365 -16.79 -19.46 -15.51
C PHE A 365 -17.62 -18.20 -15.72
N LEU A 366 -17.74 -17.71 -16.96
CA LEU A 366 -18.52 -16.51 -17.29
C LEU A 366 -20.01 -16.67 -16.98
N ALA A 367 -20.60 -17.85 -17.18
CA ALA A 367 -21.99 -18.10 -16.81
C ALA A 367 -22.24 -17.88 -15.31
N VAL A 368 -21.36 -18.42 -14.47
CA VAL A 368 -21.45 -18.24 -13.00
C VAL A 368 -21.21 -16.77 -12.64
N VAL A 369 -20.22 -16.12 -13.26
CA VAL A 369 -19.93 -14.69 -13.05
C VAL A 369 -21.12 -13.81 -13.40
N LEU A 370 -21.73 -13.96 -14.58
CA LEU A 370 -22.88 -13.17 -15.02
C LEU A 370 -24.06 -13.34 -14.07
N ARG A 371 -24.40 -14.59 -13.73
CA ARG A 371 -25.49 -14.88 -12.80
C ARG A 371 -25.26 -14.19 -11.46
N GLN A 372 -24.09 -14.39 -10.86
CA GLN A 372 -23.79 -13.87 -9.53
C GLN A 372 -23.62 -12.35 -9.51
N ALA A 373 -23.05 -11.76 -10.56
CA ALA A 373 -22.97 -10.31 -10.70
C ALA A 373 -24.36 -9.66 -10.86
N LYS A 374 -25.28 -10.31 -11.59
CA LYS A 374 -26.69 -9.88 -11.73
C LYS A 374 -27.47 -10.03 -10.42
N GLU A 375 -27.39 -11.19 -9.75
CA GLU A 375 -28.07 -11.45 -8.47
C GLU A 375 -27.64 -10.45 -7.38
N ARG A 376 -26.36 -10.10 -7.34
CA ARG A 376 -25.79 -9.12 -6.40
C ARG A 376 -25.94 -7.66 -6.85
N ARG A 377 -26.51 -7.41 -8.04
CA ARG A 377 -26.66 -6.08 -8.65
C ARG A 377 -25.36 -5.28 -8.68
N LEU A 378 -24.27 -5.91 -9.11
CA LEU A 378 -22.97 -5.24 -9.22
C LEU A 378 -23.01 -4.22 -10.35
N ARG A 379 -23.13 -2.94 -10.00
CA ARG A 379 -23.32 -1.85 -10.97
C ARG A 379 -22.05 -1.59 -11.77
N SER A 380 -22.03 -2.07 -13.01
CA SER A 380 -20.98 -1.80 -14.00
C SER A 380 -21.60 -1.74 -15.40
N PRO A 381 -21.15 -0.85 -16.31
CA PRO A 381 -21.70 -0.77 -17.66
C PRO A 381 -21.38 -1.99 -18.52
N LEU A 382 -20.31 -2.73 -18.18
CA LEU A 382 -19.87 -3.97 -18.82
C LEU A 382 -19.08 -4.83 -17.80
N VAL A 383 -18.93 -6.12 -18.03
CA VAL A 383 -18.22 -7.04 -17.14
C VAL A 383 -16.72 -7.03 -17.43
N THR A 384 -15.94 -6.46 -16.50
CA THR A 384 -14.47 -6.46 -16.52
C THR A 384 -13.89 -7.59 -15.67
N ALA A 385 -12.57 -7.79 -15.74
CA ALA A 385 -11.85 -8.67 -14.81
C ALA A 385 -12.03 -8.22 -13.34
N GLY A 386 -12.17 -6.91 -13.08
CA GLY A 386 -12.40 -6.41 -11.73
C GLY A 386 -13.82 -6.65 -11.19
N ASP A 387 -14.78 -7.01 -12.06
CA ASP A 387 -16.19 -7.16 -11.67
C ASP A 387 -16.57 -8.61 -11.30
N VAL A 388 -15.60 -9.53 -11.30
CA VAL A 388 -15.79 -10.93 -10.90
C VAL A 388 -16.12 -11.01 -9.39
N PRO A 389 -17.30 -11.53 -8.99
CA PRO A 389 -17.71 -11.56 -7.58
C PRO A 389 -17.01 -12.66 -6.78
N LEU A 390 -15.73 -12.50 -6.46
CA LEU A 390 -14.97 -13.49 -5.66
C LEU A 390 -15.48 -13.67 -4.22
N GLU A 391 -16.32 -12.77 -3.72
CA GLU A 391 -17.03 -12.97 -2.45
C GLU A 391 -17.98 -14.17 -2.51
N ASP A 392 -18.47 -14.50 -3.70
CA ASP A 392 -19.36 -15.63 -3.92
C ASP A 392 -18.59 -16.95 -3.97
N GLU A 393 -19.05 -17.94 -3.21
CA GLU A 393 -18.41 -19.25 -3.15
C GLU A 393 -18.52 -20.00 -4.48
N LYS A 394 -19.64 -19.89 -5.20
CA LYS A 394 -19.81 -20.57 -6.49
C LYS A 394 -18.84 -19.98 -7.52
N VAL A 395 -18.63 -18.67 -7.51
CA VAL A 395 -17.64 -18.00 -8.38
C VAL A 395 -16.22 -18.44 -8.04
N ARG A 396 -15.84 -18.47 -6.75
CA ARG A 396 -14.51 -18.97 -6.35
C ARG A 396 -14.29 -20.42 -6.74
N ASN A 397 -15.28 -21.27 -6.51
CA ASN A 397 -15.20 -22.68 -6.87
C ASN A 397 -15.08 -22.81 -8.40
N ALA A 398 -15.89 -22.11 -9.18
CA ALA A 398 -15.77 -22.09 -10.63
C ALA A 398 -14.40 -21.57 -11.10
N PHE A 399 -13.86 -20.53 -10.48
CA PHE A 399 -12.55 -19.97 -10.78
C PHE A 399 -11.42 -20.99 -10.51
N PHE A 400 -11.34 -21.52 -9.29
CA PHE A 400 -10.28 -22.44 -8.90
C PHE A 400 -10.42 -23.84 -9.52
N GLU A 401 -11.63 -24.26 -9.87
CA GLU A 401 -11.84 -25.46 -10.69
C GLU A 401 -11.43 -25.25 -12.15
N THR A 402 -11.47 -24.02 -12.65
CA THR A 402 -11.03 -23.68 -14.02
C THR A 402 -9.51 -23.54 -14.09
N VAL A 403 -8.91 -23.01 -13.04
CA VAL A 403 -7.45 -22.80 -12.90
C VAL A 403 -6.83 -23.95 -12.09
N VAL A 404 -7.19 -25.19 -12.45
CA VAL A 404 -6.95 -26.43 -11.68
C VAL A 404 -5.54 -26.50 -11.07
N GLY A 405 -5.48 -26.76 -9.76
CA GLY A 405 -4.26 -27.17 -9.05
C GLY A 405 -3.83 -26.32 -7.84
N GLN A 406 -4.42 -25.14 -7.62
CA GLN A 406 -3.92 -24.18 -6.61
C GLN A 406 -4.97 -23.70 -5.59
N SER A 407 -6.13 -24.37 -5.49
CA SER A 407 -7.28 -23.87 -4.72
C SER A 407 -7.01 -23.74 -3.22
N GLU A 408 -6.36 -24.73 -2.59
CA GLU A 408 -6.04 -24.69 -1.15
C GLU A 408 -4.99 -23.63 -0.82
N GLU A 409 -3.98 -23.48 -1.67
CA GLU A 409 -2.84 -22.60 -1.40
C GLU A 409 -3.23 -21.11 -1.45
N PHE A 410 -4.17 -20.74 -2.33
CA PHE A 410 -4.64 -19.35 -2.47
C PHE A 410 -5.78 -18.96 -1.52
N LYS A 411 -6.31 -19.87 -0.69
CA LYS A 411 -7.37 -19.52 0.28
C LYS A 411 -6.93 -18.41 1.22
N ALA A 412 -5.67 -18.44 1.69
CA ALA A 412 -5.11 -17.41 2.56
C ALA A 412 -5.07 -16.05 1.84
N VAL A 413 -4.60 -16.02 0.60
CA VAL A 413 -4.55 -14.83 -0.27
C VAL A 413 -5.94 -14.22 -0.41
N VAL A 414 -6.91 -15.02 -0.85
CA VAL A 414 -8.28 -14.56 -1.10
C VAL A 414 -8.96 -14.10 0.19
N ARG A 415 -8.69 -14.75 1.32
CA ARG A 415 -9.26 -14.37 2.61
C ARG A 415 -8.67 -13.07 3.15
N HIS A 416 -7.35 -12.93 3.16
CA HIS A 416 -6.67 -11.81 3.81
C HIS A 416 -6.61 -10.54 2.94
N ASP A 417 -6.53 -10.67 1.61
CA ASP A 417 -6.36 -9.49 0.75
C ASP A 417 -7.64 -9.09 -0.02
N LEU A 418 -8.56 -10.02 -0.31
CA LEU A 418 -9.71 -9.75 -1.19
C LEU A 418 -11.09 -9.81 -0.51
N THR A 419 -11.45 -10.93 0.11
CA THR A 419 -12.87 -11.26 0.40
C THR A 419 -13.23 -11.31 1.88
N GLY A 420 -12.28 -11.59 2.77
CA GLY A 420 -12.53 -11.72 4.20
C GLY A 420 -13.05 -10.41 4.85
N PRO A 421 -13.59 -10.48 6.07
CA PRO A 421 -14.18 -9.31 6.74
C PRO A 421 -13.17 -8.17 6.94
N ASN A 422 -11.90 -8.51 7.17
CA ASN A 422 -10.79 -7.57 7.34
C ASN A 422 -9.85 -7.56 6.13
N ALA A 423 -10.35 -7.91 4.93
CA ALA A 423 -9.53 -7.96 3.74
C ALA A 423 -8.92 -6.59 3.40
N ARG A 424 -7.64 -6.57 2.99
CA ARG A 424 -6.90 -5.33 2.70
C ARG A 424 -7.57 -4.48 1.62
N ALA A 425 -8.05 -5.09 0.53
CA ALA A 425 -8.79 -4.37 -0.51
C ALA A 425 -10.05 -3.69 0.04
N LYS A 426 -10.85 -4.39 0.87
CA LYS A 426 -12.06 -3.82 1.50
C LYS A 426 -11.75 -2.67 2.45
N GLN A 427 -10.65 -2.77 3.19
CA GLN A 427 -10.20 -1.68 4.09
C GLN A 427 -9.76 -0.44 3.31
N VAL A 428 -9.14 -0.62 2.13
CA VAL A 428 -8.81 0.50 1.24
C VAL A 428 -10.09 1.11 0.66
N ASP A 429 -11.01 0.29 0.15
CA ASP A 429 -12.29 0.77 -0.39
C ASP A 429 -13.12 1.52 0.66
N LYS A 430 -13.19 1.01 1.90
CA LYS A 430 -13.90 1.69 2.99
C LYS A 430 -13.34 3.09 3.25
N ARG A 431 -12.02 3.22 3.31
CA ARG A 431 -11.34 4.52 3.50
C ARG A 431 -11.58 5.46 2.32
N LEU A 432 -11.52 4.94 1.09
CA LEU A 432 -11.81 5.73 -0.12
C LEU A 432 -13.27 6.20 -0.14
N ALA A 433 -14.23 5.36 0.27
CA ALA A 433 -15.64 5.72 0.35
C ALA A 433 -15.93 6.77 1.44
N GLU A 434 -15.22 6.71 2.58
CA GLU A 434 -15.28 7.74 3.63
C GLU A 434 -14.78 9.11 3.13
N GLN A 435 -13.80 9.12 2.23
CA GLN A 435 -13.25 10.34 1.62
C GLN A 435 -14.08 10.85 0.43
N ASN A 436 -14.59 9.92 -0.39
CA ASN A 436 -15.40 10.20 -1.57
C ASN A 436 -16.56 9.19 -1.67
N PRO A 437 -17.77 9.55 -1.21
CA PRO A 437 -18.94 8.67 -1.23
C PRO A 437 -19.32 8.13 -2.62
N ALA A 438 -18.92 8.81 -3.72
CA ALA A 438 -19.18 8.34 -5.08
C ALA A 438 -18.44 7.02 -5.42
N LEU A 439 -17.38 6.68 -4.68
CA LEU A 439 -16.60 5.45 -4.88
C LEU A 439 -17.19 4.22 -4.17
N THR A 440 -18.25 4.39 -3.36
CA THR A 440 -18.85 3.32 -2.55
C THR A 440 -19.25 2.10 -3.40
N ASP A 441 -19.92 2.33 -4.54
CA ASP A 441 -20.34 1.25 -5.44
C ASP A 441 -19.23 0.82 -6.40
N VAL A 442 -18.28 1.72 -6.68
CA VAL A 442 -17.16 1.49 -7.62
C VAL A 442 -16.15 0.51 -7.03
N ARG A 443 -15.87 0.58 -5.73
CA ARG A 443 -14.92 -0.28 -5.00
C ARG A 443 -13.58 -0.48 -5.74
N PRO A 444 -12.84 0.62 -6.02
CA PRO A 444 -11.66 0.58 -6.88
C PRO A 444 -10.61 -0.46 -6.44
N ALA A 445 -10.38 -0.59 -5.14
CA ALA A 445 -9.37 -1.50 -4.60
C ALA A 445 -9.77 -2.96 -4.77
N THR A 446 -11.04 -3.31 -4.53
CA THR A 446 -11.56 -4.65 -4.77
C THR A 446 -11.48 -5.01 -6.26
N ARG A 447 -11.81 -4.07 -7.16
CA ARG A 447 -11.74 -4.31 -8.61
C ARG A 447 -10.30 -4.53 -9.09
N LEU A 448 -9.38 -3.67 -8.66
CA LEU A 448 -7.94 -3.81 -8.94
C LEU A 448 -7.39 -5.15 -8.41
N ALA A 449 -7.64 -5.47 -7.15
CA ALA A 449 -7.14 -6.70 -6.53
C ALA A 449 -7.72 -7.96 -7.21
N THR A 450 -9.01 -7.94 -7.57
CA THR A 450 -9.66 -9.05 -8.27
C THR A 450 -9.06 -9.25 -9.66
N ALA A 451 -8.88 -8.17 -10.43
CA ALA A 451 -8.23 -8.25 -11.73
C ALA A 451 -6.80 -8.79 -11.60
N ILE A 452 -5.98 -8.25 -10.69
CA ILE A 452 -4.62 -8.75 -10.46
C ILE A 452 -4.62 -10.25 -10.13
N LEU A 453 -5.54 -10.71 -9.27
CA LEU A 453 -5.63 -12.13 -8.93
C LEU A 453 -5.89 -12.98 -10.19
N LEU A 454 -6.83 -12.59 -11.04
CA LEU A 454 -7.14 -13.31 -12.28
C LEU A 454 -5.92 -13.37 -13.23
N TYR A 455 -5.15 -12.27 -13.32
CA TYR A 455 -3.91 -12.20 -14.09
C TYR A 455 -2.70 -12.88 -13.43
N SER A 456 -2.82 -13.32 -12.17
CA SER A 456 -1.76 -14.04 -11.45
C SER A 456 -1.65 -15.51 -11.89
N PHE A 457 -2.52 -15.95 -12.79
CA PHE A 457 -2.54 -17.31 -13.32
C PHE A 457 -2.34 -17.32 -14.84
N GLY A 458 -1.60 -18.33 -15.31
CA GLY A 458 -1.18 -18.45 -16.70
C GLY A 458 0.01 -17.53 -17.03
N GLY A 459 0.74 -17.88 -18.09
CA GLY A 459 1.82 -17.07 -18.66
C GLY A 459 1.46 -16.58 -20.06
N VAL A 460 2.18 -15.56 -20.54
CA VAL A 460 2.11 -15.16 -21.95
C VAL A 460 3.23 -15.91 -22.68
N ARG A 461 2.86 -16.72 -23.69
CA ARG A 461 3.82 -17.30 -24.62
C ARG A 461 4.21 -16.25 -25.66
N SER A 462 5.43 -15.73 -25.58
CA SER A 462 5.94 -14.76 -26.55
C SER A 462 7.24 -15.29 -27.17
N GLY A 463 7.13 -15.96 -28.32
CA GLY A 463 8.25 -16.66 -28.96
C GLY A 463 8.70 -17.88 -28.13
N ASP A 464 10.01 -18.09 -28.00
CA ASP A 464 10.61 -19.19 -27.21
C ASP A 464 10.67 -18.94 -25.69
N ARG A 465 10.08 -17.84 -25.18
CA ARG A 465 10.10 -17.49 -23.75
C ARG A 465 8.68 -17.43 -23.19
N ASP A 466 8.45 -18.23 -22.15
CA ASP A 466 7.29 -18.10 -21.27
C ASP A 466 7.50 -16.89 -20.34
N LEU A 467 6.69 -15.84 -20.52
CA LEU A 467 6.67 -14.73 -19.57
C LEU A 467 6.00 -15.18 -18.26
N PRO A 468 6.54 -14.78 -17.09
CA PRO A 468 5.99 -15.16 -15.80
C PRO A 468 4.57 -14.57 -15.59
N PRO A 469 3.74 -15.20 -14.73
CA PRO A 469 2.40 -14.72 -14.42
C PRO A 469 2.43 -13.32 -13.76
N GLY A 470 1.39 -12.52 -14.04
CA GLY A 470 1.22 -11.16 -13.51
C GLY A 470 0.80 -10.15 -14.57
N VAL A 471 0.41 -8.95 -14.12
CA VAL A 471 -0.11 -7.88 -14.99
C VAL A 471 0.66 -6.59 -14.81
N THR A 472 0.96 -5.89 -15.91
CA THR A 472 1.55 -4.55 -15.83
C THR A 472 0.53 -3.51 -15.39
N GLU A 473 0.98 -2.38 -14.85
CA GLU A 473 0.08 -1.27 -14.52
C GLU A 473 -0.74 -0.81 -15.74
N ARG A 474 -0.12 -0.76 -16.92
CA ARG A 474 -0.78 -0.33 -18.15
C ARG A 474 -1.87 -1.30 -18.61
N GLU A 475 -1.59 -2.60 -18.58
CA GLU A 475 -2.58 -3.64 -18.91
C GLU A 475 -3.72 -3.65 -17.90
N LEU A 476 -3.40 -3.56 -16.60
CA LEU A 476 -4.38 -3.58 -15.52
C LEU A 476 -5.36 -2.40 -15.64
N LEU A 477 -4.84 -1.18 -15.82
CA LEU A 477 -5.69 0.00 -15.98
C LEU A 477 -6.53 -0.07 -17.26
N THR A 478 -5.95 -0.55 -18.38
CA THR A 478 -6.72 -0.81 -19.61
C THR A 478 -7.88 -1.79 -19.37
N ALA A 479 -7.71 -2.78 -18.49
CA ALA A 479 -8.71 -3.81 -18.22
C ALA A 479 -9.86 -3.36 -17.30
N ILE A 480 -9.71 -2.28 -16.54
CA ILE A 480 -10.67 -1.86 -15.51
C ILE A 480 -11.20 -0.43 -15.67
N LEU A 481 -10.49 0.45 -16.40
CA LEU A 481 -10.86 1.86 -16.48
C LEU A 481 -12.22 2.02 -17.16
N GLN A 482 -13.03 2.86 -16.53
CA GLN A 482 -14.40 3.12 -16.92
C GLN A 482 -14.76 4.57 -16.51
N PRO A 483 -15.80 5.18 -17.09
CA PRO A 483 -16.18 6.56 -16.77
C PRO A 483 -16.45 6.86 -15.27
N ASN A 484 -16.72 5.84 -14.46
CA ASN A 484 -16.96 5.97 -13.01
C ASN A 484 -15.68 5.79 -12.16
N LEU A 485 -14.53 5.50 -12.77
CA LEU A 485 -13.25 5.34 -12.09
C LEU A 485 -12.19 6.18 -12.81
N ASP A 486 -11.78 7.28 -12.20
CA ASP A 486 -10.75 8.12 -12.78
C ASP A 486 -9.34 7.47 -12.67
N PRO A 487 -8.42 7.74 -13.63
CA PRO A 487 -7.12 7.08 -13.65
C PRO A 487 -6.23 7.39 -12.45
N LEU A 488 -6.27 8.62 -11.92
CA LEU A 488 -5.45 9.04 -10.79
C LEU A 488 -5.85 8.30 -9.51
N THR A 489 -7.16 8.17 -9.26
CA THR A 489 -7.69 7.35 -8.17
C THR A 489 -7.29 5.89 -8.35
N ALA A 490 -7.37 5.33 -9.56
CA ALA A 490 -6.96 3.95 -9.82
C ALA A 490 -5.45 3.73 -9.55
N GLN A 491 -4.58 4.61 -10.05
CA GLN A 491 -3.12 4.56 -9.80
C GLN A 491 -2.77 4.73 -8.32
N SER A 492 -3.40 5.70 -7.64
CA SER A 492 -3.25 5.90 -6.18
C SER A 492 -3.68 4.68 -5.40
N THR A 493 -4.83 4.09 -5.75
CA THR A 493 -5.35 2.89 -5.12
C THR A 493 -4.44 1.68 -5.34
N LEU A 494 -3.87 1.53 -6.53
CA LEU A 494 -2.91 0.47 -6.83
C LEU A 494 -1.64 0.58 -5.97
N LYS A 495 -1.12 1.81 -5.77
CA LYS A 495 -0.01 2.06 -4.84
C LYS A 495 -0.38 1.69 -3.40
N GLN A 496 -1.58 2.09 -2.94
CA GLN A 496 -2.07 1.72 -1.61
C GLN A 496 -2.23 0.20 -1.43
N LEU A 497 -2.72 -0.50 -2.45
CA LEU A 497 -2.81 -1.97 -2.44
C LEU A 497 -1.42 -2.59 -2.30
N ARG A 498 -0.44 -2.14 -3.08
CA ARG A 498 0.96 -2.62 -3.00
C ARG A 498 1.54 -2.45 -1.59
N ASP A 499 1.21 -1.36 -0.92
CA ASP A 499 1.77 -1.05 0.40
C ASP A 499 1.04 -1.74 1.56
N THR A 500 -0.18 -2.24 1.36
CA THR A 500 -1.04 -2.78 2.44
C THR A 500 -1.35 -4.28 2.33
N THR A 501 -1.38 -4.83 1.11
CA THR A 501 -1.69 -6.26 0.87
C THR A 501 -0.58 -7.18 1.36
N LEU A 502 -0.93 -8.40 1.74
CA LEU A 502 -0.06 -9.37 2.42
C LEU A 502 0.58 -10.39 1.46
N TYR A 503 -0.03 -10.59 0.30
CA TYR A 503 0.35 -11.60 -0.68
C TYR A 503 0.54 -11.05 -2.11
N LEU A 504 0.37 -9.74 -2.29
CA LEU A 504 0.66 -9.09 -3.57
C LEU A 504 2.16 -8.86 -3.72
N HIS A 505 2.70 -9.31 -4.85
CA HIS A 505 4.09 -9.09 -5.24
C HIS A 505 4.16 -8.16 -6.43
N PHE A 506 5.21 -7.34 -6.46
CA PHE A 506 5.55 -6.48 -7.58
C PHE A 506 7.03 -6.70 -7.93
N ASP A 507 7.32 -7.11 -9.16
CA ASP A 507 8.70 -7.43 -9.61
C ASP A 507 9.45 -6.22 -10.18
N GLY A 508 8.72 -5.15 -10.51
CA GLY A 508 9.24 -3.93 -11.14
C GLY A 508 8.34 -3.47 -12.26
N THR A 509 7.66 -4.44 -12.86
CA THR A 509 6.85 -4.30 -14.05
C THR A 509 5.47 -4.93 -13.85
N HIS A 510 5.40 -6.11 -13.22
CA HIS A 510 4.18 -6.91 -13.06
C HIS A 510 3.73 -7.02 -11.60
N TYR A 511 2.42 -6.90 -11.40
CA TYR A 511 1.70 -7.22 -10.17
C TYR A 511 1.18 -8.65 -10.24
N CYS A 512 1.43 -9.43 -9.18
CA CYS A 512 1.02 -10.83 -9.11
C CYS A 512 0.77 -11.25 -7.66
N PHE A 513 -0.39 -11.84 -7.38
CA PHE A 513 -0.65 -12.49 -6.10
C PHE A 513 0.04 -13.86 -6.08
N LYS A 514 0.76 -14.13 -4.99
CA LYS A 514 1.43 -15.42 -4.76
C LYS A 514 1.03 -15.98 -3.40
N THR A 515 1.23 -17.28 -3.23
CA THR A 515 0.99 -17.97 -1.94
C THR A 515 2.03 -17.59 -0.88
N GLU A 516 3.20 -17.16 -1.32
CA GLU A 516 4.29 -16.67 -0.48
C GLU A 516 3.94 -15.31 0.14
N ALA A 517 4.16 -15.19 1.45
CA ALA A 517 4.03 -13.93 2.18
C ALA A 517 4.99 -12.86 1.61
N ASN A 518 4.49 -11.65 1.38
CA ASN A 518 5.33 -10.51 0.99
C ASN A 518 5.95 -9.84 2.24
N ILE A 519 6.74 -8.78 2.03
CA ILE A 519 7.39 -8.05 3.13
C ILE A 519 6.37 -7.50 4.15
N ASN A 520 5.18 -7.08 3.71
CA ASN A 520 4.15 -6.54 4.61
C ASN A 520 3.71 -7.60 5.62
N LYS A 521 3.45 -8.82 5.13
CA LYS A 521 3.07 -9.94 6.00
C LYS A 521 4.20 -10.36 6.93
N LEU A 522 5.43 -10.48 6.42
CA LEU A 522 6.60 -10.81 7.23
C LEU A 522 6.85 -9.76 8.32
N LEU A 523 6.62 -8.48 8.00
CA LEU A 523 6.76 -7.38 8.95
C LEU A 523 5.66 -7.43 10.01
N GLU A 524 4.40 -7.64 9.61
CA GLU A 524 3.28 -7.78 10.55
C GLU A 524 3.51 -8.94 11.52
N ASP A 525 3.94 -10.11 11.00
CA ASP A 525 4.23 -11.29 11.82
C ASP A 525 5.40 -11.06 12.79
N GLU A 526 6.45 -10.34 12.39
CA GLU A 526 7.57 -10.02 13.28
C GLU A 526 7.20 -8.91 14.28
N THR A 527 6.37 -7.94 13.90
CA THR A 527 5.85 -6.89 14.80
C THR A 527 4.98 -7.50 15.90
N GLU A 528 4.11 -8.45 15.57
CA GLU A 528 3.30 -9.19 16.57
C GLU A 528 4.15 -10.01 17.56
N ARG A 529 5.36 -10.42 17.15
CA ARG A 529 6.33 -11.12 18.02
C ARG A 529 7.15 -10.20 18.91
N VAL A 530 7.07 -8.88 18.75
CA VAL A 530 7.79 -7.93 19.61
C VAL A 530 7.07 -7.82 20.95
N LYS A 531 7.78 -8.10 22.04
CA LYS A 531 7.24 -7.95 23.40
C LYS A 531 7.23 -6.47 23.78
N GLN A 532 6.27 -6.07 24.61
CA GLN A 532 6.16 -4.68 25.08
C GLN A 532 7.44 -4.21 25.78
N ASP A 533 8.04 -5.04 26.64
CA ASP A 533 9.29 -4.70 27.36
C ASP A 533 10.46 -4.43 26.41
N GLU A 534 10.50 -5.13 25.27
CA GLU A 534 11.52 -4.94 24.25
C GLU A 534 11.32 -3.61 23.51
N ALA A 535 10.08 -3.28 23.16
CA ALA A 535 9.75 -1.99 22.57
C ALA A 535 10.10 -0.84 23.53
N MET A 536 9.78 -0.98 24.82
CA MET A 536 10.13 -0.02 25.86
C MET A 536 11.64 0.15 26.01
N ALA A 537 12.41 -0.94 26.05
CA ALA A 537 13.87 -0.89 26.15
C ALA A 537 14.48 -0.18 24.92
N TYR A 538 13.96 -0.45 23.73
CA TYR A 538 14.40 0.20 22.50
C TYR A 538 14.12 1.70 22.49
N ILE A 539 12.93 2.12 22.94
CA ILE A 539 12.58 3.54 23.08
C ILE A 539 13.52 4.23 24.08
N LYS A 540 13.78 3.60 25.24
CA LYS A 540 14.72 4.13 26.25
C LYS A 540 16.10 4.36 25.64
N GLU A 541 16.61 3.39 24.89
CA GLU A 541 17.91 3.47 24.22
C GLU A 541 17.96 4.62 23.20
N GLN A 542 16.92 4.78 22.36
CA GLN A 542 16.88 5.89 21.40
C GLN A 542 16.81 7.25 22.10
N LEU A 543 15.99 7.38 23.15
CA LEU A 543 15.89 8.59 23.95
C LEU A 543 17.23 8.94 24.62
N GLN A 544 17.93 7.93 25.17
CA GLN A 544 19.26 8.13 25.76
C GLN A 544 20.26 8.62 24.73
N ARG A 545 20.24 8.08 23.50
CA ARG A 545 21.13 8.55 22.42
C ARG A 545 20.88 10.00 22.03
N GLU A 546 19.62 10.39 21.90
CA GLU A 546 19.27 11.79 21.57
C GLU A 546 19.68 12.77 22.66
N LEU A 547 19.53 12.37 23.93
CA LEU A 547 19.88 13.20 25.08
C LEU A 547 21.38 13.22 25.37
N ALA A 548 22.13 12.15 25.02
CA ALA A 548 23.58 12.07 25.26
C ALA A 548 24.39 13.13 24.48
N ALA A 549 23.84 13.67 23.39
CA ALA A 549 24.47 14.75 22.63
C ALA A 549 24.42 16.12 23.34
N GLN A 550 23.81 16.21 24.51
CA GLN A 550 23.54 17.46 25.23
C GLN A 550 24.45 17.59 26.46
N GLN A 551 25.10 18.75 26.62
CA GLN A 551 26.06 18.99 27.70
C GLN A 551 25.52 19.90 28.83
N ALA A 552 24.35 20.52 28.64
CA ALA A 552 23.79 21.48 29.58
C ALA A 552 22.95 20.78 30.66
N GLY A 553 23.31 20.95 31.93
CA GLY A 553 22.65 20.27 33.05
C GLY A 553 23.00 18.79 33.17
N TYR A 554 22.29 18.08 34.06
CA TYR A 554 22.43 16.65 34.31
C TYR A 554 21.13 15.94 33.93
N ILE A 555 21.22 14.94 33.05
CA ILE A 555 20.06 14.25 32.50
C ILE A 555 19.92 12.86 33.12
N VAL A 556 18.72 12.52 33.58
CA VAL A 556 18.37 11.16 34.04
C VAL A 556 17.22 10.65 33.19
N VAL A 557 17.36 9.45 32.62
CA VAL A 557 16.33 8.86 31.75
C VAL A 557 15.65 7.67 32.44
N TRP A 558 14.34 7.82 32.65
CA TRP A 558 13.43 6.83 33.22
C TRP A 558 13.91 6.30 34.58
N PRO A 559 14.02 7.19 35.59
CA PRO A 559 14.26 6.76 36.97
C PRO A 559 13.07 5.95 37.48
N SER A 560 13.34 4.80 38.10
CA SER A 560 12.32 3.95 38.71
C SER A 560 12.06 4.33 40.17
N LYS A 561 13.06 4.94 40.82
CA LYS A 561 13.05 5.34 42.23
C LYS A 561 13.71 6.70 42.41
N SER A 562 13.46 7.34 43.54
CA SER A 562 13.94 8.70 43.84
C SER A 562 15.46 8.79 44.06
N ASP A 563 16.10 7.70 44.48
CA ASP A 563 17.55 7.57 44.68
C ASP A 563 18.34 7.48 43.36
N GLU A 564 17.68 7.12 42.25
CA GLU A 564 18.28 7.12 40.91
C GLU A 564 18.43 8.54 40.33
N ILE A 565 17.74 9.54 40.91
CA ILE A 565 17.91 10.95 40.56
C ILE A 565 18.98 11.55 41.48
N PRO A 566 20.16 11.94 40.96
CA PRO A 566 21.25 12.38 41.81
C PRO A 566 20.88 13.65 42.56
N ASP A 567 21.31 13.69 43.81
CA ASP A 567 21.19 14.85 44.69
C ASP A 567 22.58 15.47 44.94
N ARG A 568 22.63 16.72 45.41
CA ARG A 568 23.87 17.46 45.69
C ARG A 568 24.81 17.62 44.48
N LYS A 569 24.23 17.61 43.27
CA LYS A 569 24.91 18.10 42.07
C LYS A 569 24.67 19.60 41.98
N ASP A 570 25.74 20.38 41.90
CA ASP A 570 25.66 21.83 41.69
C ASP A 570 25.33 22.15 40.20
N LYS A 571 24.32 21.46 39.66
CA LYS A 571 23.81 21.56 38.29
C LYS A 571 22.31 21.28 38.28
N LEU A 572 21.59 21.85 37.32
CA LEU A 572 20.20 21.52 37.05
C LEU A 572 20.08 20.03 36.70
N VAL A 573 19.23 19.29 37.41
CA VAL A 573 18.91 17.89 37.14
C VAL A 573 17.54 17.80 36.45
N VAL A 574 17.52 17.28 35.23
CA VAL A 574 16.29 17.01 34.46
C VAL A 574 16.05 15.50 34.41
N ALA A 575 15.03 15.03 35.11
CA ALA A 575 14.62 13.63 35.12
C ALA A 575 13.47 13.39 34.14
N TYR A 576 13.73 12.66 33.06
CA TYR A 576 12.74 12.26 32.07
C TYR A 576 11.96 11.04 32.56
N MET A 577 10.66 11.21 32.81
CA MET A 577 9.81 10.16 33.36
C MET A 577 9.49 9.07 32.31
N GLY A 578 9.42 7.81 32.74
CA GLY A 578 9.08 6.67 31.86
C GLY A 578 7.66 6.70 31.32
N LEU A 579 7.39 5.97 30.23
CA LEU A 579 6.06 5.98 29.60
C LEU A 579 4.95 5.39 30.48
N ASP A 580 5.29 4.48 31.40
CA ASP A 580 4.32 3.94 32.35
C ASP A 580 3.82 4.96 33.37
N PHE A 581 4.55 6.08 33.54
CA PHE A 581 4.14 7.16 34.44
C PHE A 581 2.78 7.74 34.02
N VAL A 582 2.58 8.00 32.73
CA VAL A 582 1.34 8.62 32.21
C VAL A 582 0.16 7.66 32.11
N ARG A 583 0.40 6.36 32.29
CA ARG A 583 -0.65 5.33 32.34
C ARG A 583 -1.31 5.22 33.71
N ARG A 584 -0.64 5.75 34.75
CA ARG A 584 -1.15 5.75 36.13
C ARG A 584 -2.22 6.82 36.31
N PRO A 585 -3.14 6.68 37.28
CA PRO A 585 -4.10 7.72 37.63
C PRO A 585 -3.40 9.02 38.06
N SER A 586 -4.02 10.18 37.81
CA SER A 586 -3.42 11.49 38.08
C SER A 586 -2.97 11.68 39.54
N ALA A 587 -3.72 11.14 40.50
CA ALA A 587 -3.35 11.19 41.93
C ALA A 587 -2.04 10.42 42.22
N GLU A 588 -1.85 9.27 41.58
CA GLU A 588 -0.64 8.46 41.74
C GLU A 588 0.57 9.13 41.06
N GLN A 589 0.35 9.74 39.88
CA GLN A 589 1.38 10.53 39.21
C GLN A 589 1.88 11.69 40.09
N GLU A 590 0.97 12.42 40.74
CA GLU A 590 1.34 13.50 41.65
C GLU A 590 2.09 13.00 42.88
N GLN A 591 1.70 11.84 43.42
CA GLN A 591 2.38 11.24 44.55
C GLN A 591 3.82 10.85 44.21
N ILE A 592 4.02 10.15 43.09
CA ILE A 592 5.35 9.75 42.60
C ILE A 592 6.19 10.99 42.27
N ALA A 593 5.60 12.00 41.63
CA ALA A 593 6.32 13.23 41.30
C ALA A 593 6.81 13.96 42.56
N LYS A 594 5.98 14.05 43.60
CA LYS A 594 6.39 14.61 44.90
C LYS A 594 7.48 13.78 45.55
N GLU A 595 7.36 12.45 45.54
CA GLU A 595 8.39 11.56 46.07
C GLU A 595 9.75 11.79 45.37
N MET A 596 9.76 11.83 44.04
CA MET A 596 10.96 12.06 43.23
C MET A 596 11.60 13.44 43.46
N LEU A 597 10.79 14.48 43.69
CA LEU A 597 11.25 15.87 43.86
C LEU A 597 11.61 16.22 45.30
N GLU A 598 10.95 15.63 46.30
CA GLU A 598 11.14 15.95 47.72
C GLU A 598 12.16 15.03 48.40
N TYR A 599 12.37 13.82 47.89
CA TYR A 599 13.21 12.78 48.51
C TYR A 599 14.27 12.22 47.53
N CYS A 600 15.31 11.65 48.11
CA CYS A 600 16.36 10.87 47.47
C CYS A 600 16.53 9.59 48.30
N GLY A 601 15.82 8.52 47.92
CA GLY A 601 15.60 7.37 48.80
C GLY A 601 14.77 7.77 50.03
N GLU A 602 15.24 7.42 51.22
CA GLU A 602 14.59 7.78 52.49
C GLU A 602 14.95 9.20 52.98
N ALA A 603 16.00 9.80 52.42
CA ALA A 603 16.46 11.13 52.81
C ALA A 603 15.72 12.23 52.06
N GLY A 604 15.45 13.36 52.72
CA GLY A 604 14.95 14.56 52.03
C GLY A 604 15.99 15.09 51.04
N ARG A 605 15.58 15.37 49.81
CA ARG A 605 16.46 15.91 48.75
C ARG A 605 17.01 17.28 49.17
N HIS A 606 18.30 17.50 49.01
CA HIS A 606 18.95 18.77 49.29
C HIS A 606 18.67 19.76 48.15
N ASN A 607 18.99 19.41 46.90
CA ASN A 607 18.86 20.29 45.75
C ASN A 607 17.44 20.26 45.14
N LYS A 608 16.43 20.59 45.96
CA LYS A 608 15.01 20.54 45.57
C LYS A 608 14.67 21.52 44.45
N ARG A 609 15.29 22.71 44.44
CA ARG A 609 15.05 23.75 43.42
C ARG A 609 15.71 23.41 42.09
N ALA A 610 16.81 22.67 42.13
CA ALA A 610 17.58 22.26 40.95
C ALA A 610 17.06 20.98 40.29
N THR A 611 15.99 20.36 40.78
CA THR A 611 15.46 19.11 40.22
C THR A 611 14.12 19.36 39.54
N VAL A 612 14.00 18.95 38.27
CA VAL A 612 12.78 19.07 37.48
C VAL A 612 12.45 17.73 36.80
N LEU A 613 11.16 17.42 36.69
CA LEU A 613 10.69 16.22 35.99
C LEU A 613 10.16 16.60 34.61
N ALA A 614 10.67 15.98 33.56
CA ALA A 614 10.07 16.05 32.23
C ALA A 614 9.04 14.92 32.10
N VAL A 615 7.79 15.26 31.85
CA VAL A 615 6.67 14.31 31.82
C VAL A 615 6.23 14.06 30.37
N PRO A 616 6.08 12.79 29.94
CA PRO A 616 5.67 12.47 28.59
C PRO A 616 4.20 12.82 28.35
N GLU A 617 3.79 12.91 27.08
CA GLU A 617 2.40 13.12 26.68
C GLU A 617 1.73 11.76 26.38
N ALA A 618 0.62 11.46 27.06
CA ALA A 618 -0.09 10.19 26.93
C ALA A 618 -0.53 9.87 25.48
N SER A 619 -0.89 10.90 24.70
CA SER A 619 -1.35 10.76 23.31
C SER A 619 -0.26 10.21 22.37
N GLN A 620 1.03 10.41 22.71
CA GLN A 620 2.17 10.02 21.88
C GLN A 620 2.66 8.60 22.16
N VAL A 621 2.32 8.02 23.32
CA VAL A 621 2.86 6.73 23.80
C VAL A 621 2.55 5.57 22.85
N SER A 622 1.28 5.41 22.46
CA SER A 622 0.85 4.26 21.62
C SER A 622 1.40 4.34 20.19
N GLY A 623 1.63 5.54 19.67
CA GLY A 623 2.31 5.74 18.38
C GLY A 623 3.77 5.34 18.46
N LEU A 624 4.45 5.74 19.54
CA LEU A 624 5.86 5.47 19.78
C LEU A 624 6.14 3.97 19.96
N GLU A 625 5.30 3.26 20.71
CA GLU A 625 5.42 1.80 20.90
C GLU A 625 5.25 1.03 19.58
N ARG A 626 4.27 1.43 18.75
CA ARG A 626 4.08 0.82 17.42
C ARG A 626 5.27 1.10 16.50
N GLY A 627 5.77 2.33 16.47
CA GLY A 627 6.95 2.69 15.68
C GLY A 627 8.21 1.93 16.13
N ALA A 628 8.39 1.76 17.44
CA ALA A 628 9.47 0.97 18.01
C ALA A 628 9.36 -0.52 17.61
N ALA A 629 8.17 -1.11 17.75
CA ALA A 629 7.93 -2.49 17.36
C ALA A 629 8.19 -2.72 15.85
N ASN A 630 7.74 -1.80 14.98
CA ASN A 630 8.03 -1.85 13.55
C ASN A 630 9.54 -1.81 13.26
N LEU A 631 10.29 -0.91 13.91
CA LEU A 631 11.74 -0.81 13.70
C LEU A 631 12.48 -2.06 14.19
N ILE A 632 12.09 -2.62 15.34
CA ILE A 632 12.63 -3.89 15.84
C ILE A 632 12.35 -5.01 14.84
N ALA A 633 11.12 -5.11 14.33
CA ALA A 633 10.72 -6.10 13.34
C ALA A 633 11.52 -5.95 12.03
N ILE A 634 11.70 -4.73 11.52
CA ILE A 634 12.56 -4.45 10.34
C ILE A 634 13.99 -4.93 10.59
N LYS A 635 14.59 -4.62 11.75
CA LYS A 635 15.95 -5.06 12.09
C LYS A 635 16.06 -6.59 12.15
N ARG A 636 15.09 -7.26 12.75
CA ARG A 636 15.02 -8.74 12.80
C ARG A 636 14.90 -9.35 11.41
N LEU A 637 14.06 -8.79 10.54
CA LEU A 637 13.93 -9.24 9.15
C LEU A 637 15.23 -9.07 8.36
N LYS A 638 15.93 -7.95 8.56
CA LYS A 638 17.24 -7.71 7.95
C LYS A 638 18.30 -8.70 8.43
N GLN A 639 18.32 -9.04 9.72
CA GLN A 639 19.21 -10.08 10.26
C GLN A 639 18.89 -11.47 9.70
N LYS A 640 17.60 -11.77 9.51
CA LYS A 640 17.08 -13.04 8.97
C LYS A 640 16.91 -13.02 7.44
N ALA A 641 17.56 -12.11 6.73
CA ALA A 641 17.28 -11.89 5.31
C ALA A 641 17.58 -13.11 4.43
N GLU A 642 18.60 -13.90 4.78
CA GLU A 642 18.94 -15.13 4.06
C GLU A 642 17.96 -16.27 4.36
N SER A 643 17.48 -16.41 5.61
CA SER A 643 16.48 -17.43 5.96
C SER A 643 15.13 -17.19 5.29
N TYR A 644 14.75 -15.92 5.12
CA TYR A 644 13.54 -15.54 4.38
C TYR A 644 13.76 -15.41 2.87
N LYS A 645 14.97 -15.71 2.36
CA LYS A 645 15.34 -15.61 0.94
C LYS A 645 14.97 -14.25 0.31
N LEU A 646 15.19 -13.16 1.03
CA LEU A 646 14.79 -11.82 0.60
C LEU A 646 15.55 -11.40 -0.66
N THR A 647 14.83 -10.96 -1.69
CA THR A 647 15.41 -10.43 -2.93
C THR A 647 16.12 -9.09 -2.69
N LYS A 648 17.02 -8.68 -3.60
CA LYS A 648 17.72 -7.38 -3.51
C LYS A 648 16.73 -6.20 -3.39
N ARG A 649 15.63 -6.26 -4.14
CA ARG A 649 14.57 -5.24 -4.12
C ARG A 649 13.85 -5.20 -2.78
N GLN A 650 13.52 -6.37 -2.21
CA GLN A 650 12.91 -6.45 -0.88
C GLN A 650 13.85 -5.90 0.21
N LYS A 651 15.16 -6.20 0.12
CA LYS A 651 16.17 -5.61 1.02
C LYS A 651 16.21 -4.07 0.90
N GLN A 652 16.13 -3.53 -0.31
CA GLN A 652 16.06 -2.07 -0.53
C GLN A 652 14.77 -1.47 0.06
N GLN A 653 13.61 -2.10 -0.17
CA GLN A 653 12.34 -1.66 0.38
C GLN A 653 12.35 -1.63 1.91
N LEU A 654 12.97 -2.62 2.56
CA LEU A 654 13.16 -2.62 4.02
C LEU A 654 14.06 -1.47 4.50
N ASN A 655 15.13 -1.14 3.76
CA ASN A 655 16.00 0.00 4.10
C ASN A 655 15.28 1.34 3.97
N GLU A 656 14.46 1.52 2.93
CA GLU A 656 13.65 2.73 2.75
C GLU A 656 12.63 2.86 3.88
N ARG A 657 11.92 1.78 4.22
CA ARG A 657 10.99 1.75 5.36
C ARG A 657 11.69 2.00 6.70
N GLU A 658 12.87 1.43 6.93
CA GLU A 658 13.64 1.68 8.15
C GLU A 658 13.94 3.17 8.31
N LYS A 659 14.38 3.84 7.23
CA LYS A 659 14.65 5.28 7.25
C LYS A 659 13.38 6.09 7.56
N THR A 660 12.27 5.76 6.93
CA THR A 660 10.99 6.45 7.16
C THR A 660 10.48 6.25 8.58
N GLU A 661 10.43 5.01 9.07
CA GLU A 661 9.98 4.70 10.43
C GLU A 661 10.93 5.27 11.49
N ALA A 662 12.24 5.32 11.23
CA ALA A 662 13.21 5.94 12.13
C ALA A 662 13.01 7.45 12.23
N ALA A 663 12.74 8.13 11.10
CA ALA A 663 12.43 9.55 11.09
C ALA A 663 11.12 9.85 11.83
N LEU A 664 10.08 9.03 11.64
CA LEU A 664 8.81 9.15 12.36
C LEU A 664 8.98 8.92 13.86
N LEU A 665 9.76 7.91 14.28
CA LEU A 665 10.06 7.66 15.68
C LEU A 665 10.83 8.84 16.30
N HIS A 666 11.82 9.39 15.59
CA HIS A 666 12.59 10.56 16.03
C HIS A 666 11.69 11.79 16.23
N GLU A 667 10.79 12.05 15.28
CA GLU A 667 9.82 13.14 15.41
C GLU A 667 8.87 12.93 16.60
N ALA A 668 8.41 11.68 16.82
CA ALA A 668 7.58 11.33 17.95
C ALA A 668 8.33 11.49 19.30
N LEU A 669 9.61 11.11 19.37
CA LEU A 669 10.47 11.33 20.55
C LEU A 669 10.63 12.82 20.85
N ASN A 670 10.88 13.65 19.84
CA ASN A 670 10.95 15.11 19.99
C ASN A 670 9.63 15.73 20.45
N LYS A 671 8.49 15.07 20.19
CA LYS A 671 7.17 15.48 20.66
C LYS A 671 6.76 14.85 21.99
N LEU A 672 7.52 13.87 22.50
CA LEU A 672 7.12 13.04 23.63
C LEU A 672 6.97 13.84 24.93
N TYR A 673 7.94 14.70 25.26
CA TYR A 673 7.91 15.46 26.52
C TYR A 673 7.44 16.90 26.26
N GLN A 674 6.21 17.18 26.68
CA GLN A 674 5.55 18.49 26.55
C GLN A 674 5.24 19.13 27.90
N GLU A 675 5.50 18.44 29.01
CA GLU A 675 5.28 18.98 30.35
C GLU A 675 6.53 18.92 31.21
N VAL A 676 6.71 19.94 32.05
CA VAL A 676 7.74 19.96 33.09
C VAL A 676 7.10 20.23 34.43
N TRP A 677 7.45 19.39 35.41
CA TRP A 677 6.92 19.46 36.77
C TRP A 677 8.06 19.75 37.74
N PHE A 678 7.83 20.69 38.65
CA PHE A 678 8.84 21.12 39.62
C PHE A 678 8.18 21.67 40.89
N LEU A 679 8.97 21.83 41.96
CA LEU A 679 8.49 22.41 43.22
C LEU A 679 8.66 23.93 43.24
N GLN A 680 7.65 24.61 43.74
CA GLN A 680 7.69 26.06 43.97
C GLN A 680 6.99 26.43 45.27
N MET A 681 7.51 27.46 45.94
CA MET A 681 6.83 28.08 47.08
C MET A 681 5.69 28.98 46.60
N HIS A 682 4.49 28.75 47.12
CA HIS A 682 3.32 29.59 46.87
C HIS A 682 2.59 29.85 48.20
N ASN A 683 2.53 31.11 48.63
CA ASN A 683 1.96 31.54 49.93
C ASN A 683 2.54 30.75 51.12
N GLY A 684 3.86 30.55 51.15
CA GLY A 684 4.54 29.84 52.26
C GLY A 684 4.35 28.32 52.28
N LYS A 685 3.74 27.71 51.25
CA LYS A 685 3.60 26.25 51.11
C LYS A 685 4.28 25.74 49.84
N VAL A 686 4.96 24.60 49.94
CA VAL A 686 5.50 23.88 48.80
C VAL A 686 4.35 23.31 47.96
N ARG A 687 4.37 23.57 46.66
CA ARG A 687 3.42 22.99 45.71
C ARG A 687 4.15 22.40 44.50
N LEU A 688 3.59 21.32 43.99
CA LEU A 688 3.93 20.77 42.69
C LEU A 688 3.32 21.68 41.61
N VAL A 689 4.17 22.27 40.78
CA VAL A 689 3.78 23.10 39.65
C VAL A 689 3.93 22.28 38.38
N LYS A 690 2.89 22.26 37.55
CA LYS A 690 2.87 21.62 36.23
C LYS A 690 2.86 22.69 35.16
N ARG A 691 3.79 22.64 34.21
CA ARG A 691 3.90 23.58 33.11
C ARG A 691 3.97 22.85 31.78
N THR A 692 3.10 23.26 30.86
CA THR A 692 3.09 22.76 29.49
C THR A 692 3.96 23.67 28.62
N LEU A 693 4.87 23.07 27.86
CA LEU A 693 5.69 23.75 26.87
C LEU A 693 4.77 24.34 25.79
N ARG A 694 4.62 25.66 25.77
CA ARG A 694 3.95 26.34 24.64
C ARG A 694 4.89 26.28 23.44
N ARG A 695 4.35 25.94 22.26
CA ARG A 695 5.12 25.90 21.01
C ARG A 695 5.70 27.30 20.72
N SER A 696 6.94 27.54 21.13
CA SER A 696 7.69 28.69 20.65
C SER A 696 7.98 28.49 19.16
N ALA A 697 7.98 29.57 18.38
CA ALA A 697 8.27 29.57 16.95
C ALA A 697 9.77 29.39 16.63
N VAL A 698 10.48 28.60 17.45
CA VAL A 698 11.89 28.29 17.28
C VAL A 698 12.00 27.07 16.37
N ARG A 699 12.64 27.28 15.21
CA ARG A 699 12.99 26.24 14.24
C ARG A 699 13.97 25.25 14.89
N GLU A 700 13.71 23.96 14.72
CA GLU A 700 14.69 22.85 14.76
C GLU A 700 15.62 22.75 15.99
N ALA A 701 15.13 23.02 17.20
CA ALA A 701 15.87 22.69 18.43
C ALA A 701 15.57 21.25 18.91
N ASN A 702 16.61 20.51 19.33
CA ASN A 702 16.49 19.17 19.91
C ASN A 702 15.66 19.18 21.22
N LEU A 703 15.06 18.03 21.58
CA LEU A 703 14.16 17.87 22.74
C LEU A 703 14.63 18.57 24.03
N HIS A 704 15.88 18.32 24.43
CA HIS A 704 16.43 18.87 25.67
C HIS A 704 16.67 20.38 25.60
N THR A 705 17.17 20.86 24.46
CA THR A 705 17.42 22.29 24.21
C THR A 705 16.12 23.08 24.33
N ARG A 706 15.04 22.59 23.71
CA ARG A 706 13.71 23.20 23.80
C ARG A 706 13.19 23.27 25.24
N LEU A 707 13.41 22.20 26.01
CA LEU A 707 13.02 22.15 27.41
C LEU A 707 13.83 23.17 28.23
N LEU A 708 15.14 23.26 28.02
CA LEU A 708 15.99 24.24 28.70
C LEU A 708 15.63 25.68 28.33
N GLU A 709 15.40 25.99 27.06
CA GLU A 709 14.93 27.31 26.62
C GLU A 709 13.61 27.67 27.28
N PHE A 710 12.67 26.73 27.36
CA PHE A 710 11.42 26.94 28.08
C PHE A 710 11.64 27.27 29.57
N LEU A 711 12.54 26.54 30.24
CA LEU A 711 12.87 26.77 31.65
C LEU A 711 13.61 28.10 31.89
N VAL A 712 14.41 28.57 30.94
CA VAL A 712 15.22 29.80 31.05
C VAL A 712 14.43 31.03 30.60
N ASP A 713 13.88 31.00 29.39
CA ASP A 713 13.34 32.20 28.73
C ASP A 713 11.87 32.44 29.05
N VAL A 714 11.09 31.36 29.23
CA VAL A 714 9.64 31.47 29.46
C VAL A 714 9.30 31.42 30.95
N GLU A 715 9.73 30.39 31.67
CA GLU A 715 9.42 30.27 33.10
C GLU A 715 10.38 31.08 34.00
N GLY A 716 11.58 31.43 33.51
CA GLY A 716 12.60 32.11 34.32
C GLY A 716 13.07 31.29 35.52
N LEU A 717 12.85 29.96 35.48
CA LEU A 717 13.19 29.04 36.57
C LEU A 717 14.69 28.80 36.66
N VAL A 718 15.40 28.87 35.53
CA VAL A 718 16.84 28.57 35.41
C VAL A 718 17.59 29.78 34.87
N ALA A 719 18.72 30.13 35.47
CA ALA A 719 19.59 31.19 35.01
C ALA A 719 20.85 30.63 34.34
N ARG A 720 21.13 31.08 33.09
CA ARG A 720 22.42 30.84 32.40
C ARG A 720 23.48 31.89 32.73
N VAL A 721 23.04 33.07 33.17
CA VAL A 721 23.90 34.20 33.54
C VAL A 721 23.35 34.83 34.82
N LEU A 722 24.20 35.03 35.81
CA LEU A 722 23.89 35.74 37.04
C LEU A 722 24.69 37.05 37.07
N ARG A 723 24.00 38.19 37.15
CA ARG A 723 24.64 39.51 37.20
C ARG A 723 25.13 39.81 38.63
N PRO A 724 26.35 40.34 38.82
CA PRO A 724 26.92 40.62 40.16
C PRO A 724 26.00 41.45 41.08
N HIS A 725 25.34 42.47 40.51
CA HIS A 725 24.44 43.37 41.24
C HIS A 725 23.24 42.64 41.90
N LYS A 726 22.80 41.50 41.36
CA LYS A 726 21.73 40.69 41.98
C LYS A 726 22.19 40.06 43.30
N LEU A 727 23.47 39.70 43.43
CA LEU A 727 24.04 39.17 44.67
C LEU A 727 24.07 40.25 45.76
N VAL A 728 24.42 41.49 45.40
CA VAL A 728 24.36 42.64 46.32
C VAL A 728 22.93 42.95 46.74
N GLN A 729 21.98 42.93 45.81
CA GLN A 729 20.57 43.15 46.14
C GLN A 729 20.04 42.10 47.11
N LEU A 730 20.43 40.83 46.91
CA LEU A 730 20.07 39.72 47.79
C LEU A 730 20.68 39.86 49.19
N LEU A 731 21.95 40.25 49.29
CA LEU A 731 22.61 40.56 50.56
C LEU A 731 21.87 41.68 51.30
N LYS A 732 21.61 42.80 50.62
CA LYS A 732 20.92 43.97 51.19
C LYS A 732 19.48 43.67 51.60
N SER A 733 18.74 42.85 50.85
CA SER A 733 17.36 42.48 51.21
C SER A 733 17.26 41.63 52.47
N HIS A 734 18.34 40.89 52.80
CA HIS A 734 18.44 40.10 54.03
C HIS A 734 19.19 40.84 55.16
N GLY A 735 19.54 42.12 54.96
CA GLY A 735 20.29 42.91 55.93
C GLY A 735 21.75 42.45 56.14
N GLN A 736 22.27 41.60 55.26
CA GLN A 736 23.62 41.03 55.35
C GLN A 736 24.62 41.91 54.61
N ARG A 737 25.83 42.07 55.17
CA ARG A 737 26.94 42.81 54.55
C ARG A 737 27.99 41.91 53.90
N TYR A 738 27.91 40.61 54.16
CA TYR A 738 28.72 39.57 53.55
C TYR A 738 27.91 38.28 53.42
N ALA A 739 28.30 37.39 52.51
CA ALA A 739 27.76 36.04 52.44
C ALA A 739 28.84 35.03 52.06
N GLU A 740 28.75 33.86 52.68
CA GLU A 740 29.55 32.70 52.30
C GLU A 740 29.04 32.14 50.96
N LEU A 741 29.95 31.84 50.04
CA LEU A 741 29.59 31.27 48.73
C LEU A 741 28.91 29.91 48.87
N GLU A 742 29.24 29.13 49.90
CA GLU A 742 28.55 27.88 50.21
C GLU A 742 27.06 28.11 50.50
N GLN A 743 26.73 29.16 51.25
CA GLN A 743 25.34 29.52 51.58
C GLN A 743 24.59 30.04 50.36
N LEU A 744 25.24 30.84 49.51
CA LEU A 744 24.65 31.31 48.26
C LEU A 744 24.42 30.16 47.27
N ARG A 745 25.38 29.24 47.17
CA ARG A 745 25.25 28.01 46.39
C ARG A 745 24.05 27.19 46.89
N ALA A 746 23.99 26.91 48.19
CA ALA A 746 22.86 26.20 48.79
C ALA A 746 21.53 26.96 48.57
N PHE A 747 21.52 28.29 48.65
CA PHE A 747 20.32 29.08 48.37
C PHE A 747 19.82 28.85 46.95
N TYR A 748 20.67 28.96 45.92
CA TYR A 748 20.25 28.84 44.53
C TYR A 748 19.86 27.40 44.12
N PHE A 749 20.48 26.36 44.68
CA PHE A 749 20.20 24.96 44.30
C PHE A 749 19.23 24.24 45.24
N ALA A 750 19.26 24.53 46.55
CA ALA A 750 18.47 23.84 47.57
C ALA A 750 17.20 24.59 48.00
N SER A 751 17.23 25.93 48.09
CA SER A 751 16.09 26.70 48.60
C SER A 751 15.00 26.89 47.55
N LEU A 752 13.76 26.55 47.90
CA LEU A 752 12.58 26.85 47.08
C LEU A 752 12.13 28.32 47.16
N GLU A 753 12.74 29.11 48.05
CA GLU A 753 12.53 30.57 48.15
C GLU A 753 13.40 31.34 47.16
N ALA A 754 14.43 30.69 46.59
CA ALA A 754 15.23 31.30 45.55
C ALA A 754 14.39 31.55 44.29
N PRO A 755 14.49 32.74 43.68
CA PRO A 755 13.67 33.10 42.53
C PRO A 755 13.94 32.19 41.33
N MET A 756 15.17 31.68 41.19
CA MET A 756 15.63 30.82 40.11
C MET A 756 16.74 29.87 40.61
N THR A 757 16.94 28.74 39.94
CA THR A 757 18.15 27.90 40.08
C THR A 757 19.19 28.29 39.04
N LEU A 758 20.46 27.94 39.28
CA LEU A 758 21.52 28.11 38.28
C LEU A 758 21.60 26.84 37.40
N LEU A 759 22.05 27.00 36.16
CA LEU A 759 22.29 25.87 35.26
C LEU A 759 23.40 24.95 35.81
N ASP A 760 24.47 25.56 36.31
CA ASP A 760 25.63 24.93 36.94
C ASP A 760 26.30 25.92 37.91
N ALA A 761 27.22 25.41 38.73
CA ALA A 761 27.96 26.18 39.71
C ALA A 761 28.88 27.24 39.08
N GLU A 762 29.33 27.02 37.84
CA GLU A 762 30.22 27.94 37.11
C GLU A 762 29.52 29.28 36.85
N VAL A 763 28.18 29.28 36.71
CA VAL A 763 27.39 30.52 36.63
C VAL A 763 27.60 31.41 37.88
N LEU A 764 27.69 30.82 39.07
CA LEU A 764 27.95 31.57 40.30
C LEU A 764 29.41 32.04 40.38
N GLN A 765 30.36 31.18 40.03
CA GLN A 765 31.79 31.52 40.01
C GLN A 765 32.06 32.69 39.06
N LYS A 766 31.48 32.64 37.87
CA LYS A 766 31.60 33.73 36.88
C LYS A 766 30.97 35.03 37.39
N ALA A 767 29.80 34.97 38.01
CA ALA A 767 29.16 36.15 38.60
C ALA A 767 29.99 36.78 39.72
N VAL A 768 30.69 35.96 40.52
CA VAL A 768 31.61 36.44 41.55
C VAL A 768 32.86 37.06 40.92
N ALA A 769 33.47 36.39 39.95
CA ALA A 769 34.64 36.90 39.23
C ALA A 769 34.37 38.24 38.52
N ASP A 770 33.23 38.34 37.83
CA ASP A 770 32.77 39.57 37.19
C ASP A 770 32.54 40.67 38.25
N GLY A 771 31.90 40.33 39.37
CA GLY A 771 31.61 41.28 40.46
C GLY A 771 32.84 41.83 41.18
N VAL A 772 33.87 41.01 41.37
CA VAL A 772 35.15 41.42 41.94
C VAL A 772 35.91 42.33 40.97
N SER A 773 35.90 41.98 39.68
CA SER A 773 36.55 42.74 38.61
C SER A 773 35.89 44.12 38.41
N GLU A 774 34.55 44.16 38.42
CA GLU A 774 33.74 45.39 38.32
C GLU A 774 33.76 46.23 39.61
N GLY A 775 34.27 45.69 40.72
CA GLY A 775 34.32 46.38 42.02
C GLY A 775 32.96 46.52 42.72
N VAL A 776 32.03 45.61 42.42
CA VAL A 776 30.66 45.58 42.99
C VAL A 776 30.68 45.02 44.42
N PHE A 777 31.56 44.05 44.70
CA PHE A 777 31.86 43.49 46.02
C PHE A 777 33.31 42.95 46.03
N ALA A 778 33.86 42.71 47.21
CA ALA A 778 35.16 42.07 47.39
C ALA A 778 35.02 40.57 47.67
N TYR A 779 36.06 39.80 47.37
CA TYR A 779 36.13 38.36 47.62
C TYR A 779 37.28 38.01 48.56
N THR A 780 37.07 37.09 49.49
CA THR A 780 38.11 36.52 50.35
C THR A 780 37.79 35.08 50.72
N LEU A 781 38.70 34.40 51.42
CA LEU A 781 38.46 33.06 51.96
C LEU A 781 38.01 33.15 53.42
N LYS A 782 37.18 32.20 53.85
CA LYS A 782 36.57 32.12 55.18
C LYS A 782 37.59 32.18 56.31
N ARG A 783 38.77 31.56 56.11
CA ARG A 783 39.92 31.63 57.03
C ARG A 783 40.46 33.05 57.31
N ASN A 784 40.18 34.00 56.43
CA ASN A 784 40.61 35.39 56.56
C ASN A 784 39.58 36.25 57.32
N LEU A 785 38.40 35.71 57.65
CA LEU A 785 37.41 36.41 58.46
C LEU A 785 37.83 36.42 59.94
N PRO A 786 37.69 37.57 60.65
CA PRO A 786 37.91 37.63 62.09
C PRO A 786 36.85 36.82 62.85
N ALA A 787 37.26 36.07 63.88
CA ALA A 787 36.35 35.32 64.73
C ALA A 787 35.47 36.28 65.57
N GLU A 788 34.16 36.20 65.36
CA GLU A 788 33.09 36.93 66.08
C GLU A 788 33.09 38.46 65.95
N THR A 789 32.63 38.98 64.81
CA THR A 789 31.99 40.31 64.71
C THR A 789 30.89 40.30 63.66
N ASP A 790 29.73 40.93 63.94
CA ASP A 790 28.57 41.05 63.03
C ASP A 790 28.90 41.85 61.74
N THR A 791 30.06 42.52 61.69
CA THR A 791 30.54 43.28 60.52
C THR A 791 32.07 43.13 60.38
N PRO A 792 32.57 42.18 59.57
CA PRO A 792 34.01 42.04 59.35
C PRO A 792 34.54 43.26 58.59
N THR A 793 35.50 43.98 59.17
CA THR A 793 36.24 45.04 58.45
C THR A 793 37.63 44.51 58.13
N LEU A 794 37.96 44.35 56.85
CA LEU A 794 39.21 43.76 56.38
C LEU A 794 40.13 44.80 55.74
N LYS A 795 41.44 44.57 55.82
CA LYS A 795 42.41 45.41 55.11
C LYS A 795 42.37 45.12 53.60
N PRO A 796 42.68 46.11 52.73
CA PRO A 796 42.71 45.92 51.28
C PRO A 796 43.60 44.76 50.81
N GLU A 797 44.65 44.42 51.57
CA GLU A 797 45.60 43.33 51.28
C GLU A 797 44.99 41.92 51.48
N GLN A 798 43.88 41.82 52.21
CA GLN A 798 43.25 40.55 52.63
C GLN A 798 42.07 40.15 51.73
N VAL A 799 41.75 40.99 50.73
CA VAL A 799 40.56 40.84 49.88
C VAL A 799 40.90 41.12 48.42
N SER A 800 40.31 40.37 47.50
CA SER A 800 40.33 40.68 46.07
C SER A 800 39.22 41.70 45.78
N PHE A 801 39.57 42.90 45.32
CA PHE A 801 38.63 43.98 44.99
C PHE A 801 39.17 44.82 43.83
N LYS A 802 38.37 45.03 42.77
CA LYS A 802 38.77 45.72 41.52
C LYS A 802 40.02 45.11 40.86
N CYS A 803 40.15 43.79 40.94
CA CYS A 803 41.19 43.03 40.27
C CYS A 803 40.57 41.87 39.47
N PRO A 804 41.13 41.53 38.30
CA PRO A 804 40.64 40.39 37.53
C PRO A 804 40.98 39.09 38.26
N ILE A 805 39.97 38.25 38.47
CA ILE A 805 40.12 36.87 38.97
C ILE A 805 39.50 35.91 37.96
N SER A 806 40.08 34.73 37.78
CA SER A 806 39.46 33.69 36.94
C SER A 806 38.26 33.07 37.68
N PRO A 807 37.16 32.71 37.00
CA PRO A 807 36.07 31.95 37.62
C PRO A 807 36.55 30.66 38.32
N ASP A 808 37.60 30.00 37.80
CA ASP A 808 38.18 28.79 38.38
C ASP A 808 38.90 29.03 39.72
N GLU A 809 39.29 30.28 40.01
CA GLU A 809 39.94 30.69 41.27
C GLU A 809 38.92 30.99 42.38
N VAL A 810 37.62 30.98 42.06
CA VAL A 810 36.54 31.20 43.02
C VAL A 810 36.19 29.88 43.72
N ASP A 811 36.55 29.79 45.00
CA ASP A 811 36.27 28.64 45.86
C ASP A 811 34.83 28.73 46.40
N LEU A 812 33.95 27.84 45.94
CA LEU A 812 32.55 27.82 46.36
C LEU A 812 32.32 27.23 47.76
N GLN A 813 33.32 26.58 48.37
CA GLN A 813 33.23 26.02 49.72
C GLN A 813 33.74 27.02 50.76
N GLU A 814 34.92 27.60 50.50
CA GLU A 814 35.60 28.48 51.45
C GLU A 814 35.51 29.97 51.09
N GLY A 815 34.93 30.33 49.95
CA GLY A 815 34.84 31.73 49.49
C GLY A 815 33.77 32.56 50.19
N VAL A 816 34.02 33.86 50.31
CA VAL A 816 33.13 34.84 50.94
C VAL A 816 33.11 36.12 50.11
N ILE A 817 31.90 36.64 49.85
CA ILE A 817 31.73 37.97 49.23
C ILE A 817 31.37 39.02 50.29
N LEU A 818 31.95 40.21 50.15
CA LEU A 818 31.85 41.33 51.10
C LEU A 818 31.44 42.61 50.37
N LEU A 819 30.47 43.35 50.90
CA LEU A 819 30.16 44.68 50.35
C LEU A 819 31.36 45.63 50.53
N PRO A 820 31.58 46.60 49.61
CA PRO A 820 32.73 47.51 49.67
C PRO A 820 32.85 48.29 51.00
N GLU A 821 31.74 48.47 51.70
CA GLU A 821 31.63 49.09 53.03
C GLU A 821 32.39 48.31 54.12
N CYS A 822 32.81 47.08 53.85
CA CYS A 822 33.56 46.20 54.75
C CYS A 822 35.09 46.29 54.58
N ILE A 823 35.59 47.18 53.71
CA ILE A 823 37.03 47.37 53.45
C ILE A 823 37.53 48.63 54.17
N GLN A 824 38.62 48.54 54.94
CA GLN A 824 39.24 49.72 55.59
C GLN A 824 39.86 50.66 54.54
N GLN A 825 39.57 51.96 54.63
CA GLN A 825 40.20 53.00 53.79
C GLN A 825 41.42 53.62 54.50
N GLU A 826 42.58 53.66 53.85
CA GLU A 826 43.75 54.44 54.31
C GLU A 826 43.72 55.87 53.76
N MET A 827 44.04 56.88 54.58
CA MET A 827 44.24 58.26 54.13
C MET A 827 45.69 58.51 53.68
N PRO A 828 45.96 59.22 52.58
CA PRO A 828 47.33 59.48 52.11
C PRO A 828 47.93 60.78 52.68
N SER A 829 49.24 60.76 52.95
CA SER A 829 50.09 61.92 53.26
C SER A 829 51.01 62.27 52.08
N GLU A 830 51.06 63.55 51.70
CA GLU A 830 51.94 64.18 50.69
C GLU A 830 52.81 65.27 51.39
N PRO A 831 53.81 65.97 50.78
CA PRO A 831 54.33 65.95 49.38
C PRO A 831 55.87 66.18 49.21
N ALA A 832 56.32 66.28 47.93
CA ALA A 832 57.42 67.11 47.31
C ALA A 832 58.30 66.28 46.33
N THR A 833 58.71 66.66 45.11
CA THR A 833 58.70 67.91 44.30
C THR A 833 58.97 67.57 42.81
N GLN A 834 58.42 68.38 41.89
CA GLN A 834 58.52 68.41 40.40
C GLN A 834 59.88 68.97 39.87
N PRO A 835 60.24 69.00 38.54
CA PRO A 835 59.44 69.39 37.33
C PRO A 835 59.75 68.57 36.03
N SER A 836 59.17 68.71 34.82
CA SER A 836 58.44 69.78 34.10
C SER A 836 57.59 69.24 32.92
N THR A 837 56.44 69.88 32.75
CA THR A 837 55.41 70.05 31.67
C THR A 837 55.86 70.29 30.19
N PRO A 838 54.96 70.54 29.20
CA PRO A 838 53.82 69.78 28.62
C PRO A 838 53.81 69.93 27.04
N PRO A 839 52.74 69.79 26.20
CA PRO A 839 51.46 70.56 26.24
C PRO A 839 50.18 69.73 25.91
N GLU A 840 49.07 69.96 26.63
CA GLU A 840 47.85 70.72 26.22
C GLU A 840 46.77 69.84 25.54
N VAL A 841 45.45 69.97 25.74
CA VAL A 841 44.56 70.87 26.51
C VAL A 841 43.20 70.14 26.67
N VAL A 842 42.70 69.89 27.89
CA VAL A 842 41.61 70.58 28.68
C VAL A 842 40.25 70.67 27.92
N SER A 843 39.06 70.27 28.40
CA SER A 843 38.31 70.52 29.66
C SER A 843 36.90 69.85 29.54
N PRO A 844 35.89 70.03 30.43
CA PRO A 844 35.79 70.03 31.90
C PRO A 844 34.65 69.10 32.44
N PRO A 845 34.39 69.05 33.77
CA PRO A 845 33.63 67.98 34.44
C PRO A 845 32.18 68.36 34.82
N ALA A 846 31.34 67.35 35.07
CA ALA A 846 30.02 67.51 35.67
C ALA A 846 29.97 66.89 37.08
N GLU A 847 29.54 67.71 38.02
CA GLU A 847 29.21 67.38 39.40
C GLU A 847 28.15 66.27 39.47
N THR A 848 28.32 65.31 40.38
CA THR A 848 27.27 64.34 40.73
C THR A 848 26.56 64.81 42.00
N PRO A 849 25.23 64.94 41.99
CA PRO A 849 24.48 65.24 43.21
C PRO A 849 24.28 63.97 44.04
N THR A 850 24.50 64.08 45.36
CA THR A 850 24.13 63.07 46.36
C THR A 850 22.60 62.88 46.44
N PRO A 851 22.06 61.65 46.40
CA PRO A 851 20.63 61.39 46.62
C PRO A 851 20.28 61.33 48.13
N PRO A 852 19.04 61.71 48.52
CA PRO A 852 18.62 61.74 49.93
C PRO A 852 18.23 60.35 50.46
N SER A 853 18.43 60.15 51.77
CA SER A 853 18.05 58.94 52.50
C SER A 853 16.53 58.79 52.64
N VAL A 854 15.95 57.67 52.20
CA VAL A 854 14.52 57.34 52.37
C VAL A 854 14.31 56.53 53.65
N LYS A 855 13.37 56.96 54.51
CA LYS A 855 12.92 56.22 55.72
C LYS A 855 11.80 55.22 55.35
N PRO A 856 11.63 54.10 56.08
CA PRO A 856 10.61 53.09 55.75
C PRO A 856 9.20 53.62 56.08
N GLY A 857 8.32 53.69 55.07
CA GLY A 857 6.90 54.04 55.24
C GLY A 857 6.29 54.91 54.14
N GLU A 858 7.08 55.50 53.25
CA GLU A 858 6.54 56.36 52.19
C GLU A 858 6.14 55.54 50.93
N LEU A 859 4.83 55.52 50.65
CA LEU A 859 4.29 54.97 49.40
C LEU A 859 4.52 55.98 48.26
N ILE A 860 5.20 55.53 47.20
CA ILE A 860 5.43 56.33 46.00
C ILE A 860 4.12 56.47 45.21
N ARG A 861 3.57 57.69 45.15
CA ARG A 861 2.29 57.97 44.47
C ARG A 861 2.42 58.40 43.02
N ARG A 862 3.57 58.97 42.63
CA ARG A 862 3.87 59.41 41.27
C ARG A 862 5.36 59.29 41.01
N VAL A 863 5.71 58.75 39.85
CA VAL A 863 7.11 58.62 39.38
C VAL A 863 7.21 59.26 38.01
N VAL A 864 8.23 60.10 37.82
CA VAL A 864 8.63 60.64 36.52
C VAL A 864 10.08 60.26 36.31
N MET A 865 10.39 59.62 35.19
CA MET A 865 11.73 59.12 34.83
C MET A 865 12.06 59.59 33.42
N GLU A 866 13.29 60.01 33.22
CA GLU A 866 13.84 60.44 31.93
C GLU A 866 15.15 59.67 31.71
N MET A 867 15.29 59.05 30.54
CA MET A 867 16.45 58.22 30.20
C MET A 867 16.63 58.15 28.69
N THR A 868 17.88 58.03 28.24
CA THR A 868 18.24 57.79 26.83
C THR A 868 18.53 56.30 26.64
N LEU A 869 17.90 55.68 25.64
CA LEU A 869 18.02 54.24 25.35
C LEU A 869 18.47 54.03 23.90
N ASP A 870 19.29 53.01 23.68
CA ASP A 870 19.72 52.54 22.35
C ASP A 870 19.06 51.19 22.00
N GLU A 871 19.29 50.69 20.78
CA GLU A 871 18.62 49.48 20.26
C GLU A 871 18.81 48.24 21.16
N SER A 872 19.98 48.06 21.76
CA SER A 872 20.29 46.91 22.61
C SER A 872 19.57 46.93 23.96
N ASN A 873 19.16 48.11 24.45
CA ASN A 873 18.71 48.27 25.83
C ASN A 873 17.19 48.56 25.93
N ILE A 874 16.56 48.90 24.81
CA ILE A 874 15.10 49.15 24.71
C ILE A 874 14.30 47.93 25.17
N TYR A 875 14.73 46.71 24.81
CA TYR A 875 14.01 45.49 25.17
C TYR A 875 14.03 45.20 26.68
N ASP A 876 15.16 45.47 27.33
CA ASP A 876 15.29 45.30 28.78
C ASP A 876 14.54 46.41 29.55
N ALA A 877 14.56 47.64 29.05
CA ALA A 877 13.78 48.73 29.63
C ALA A 877 12.26 48.48 29.52
N ALA A 878 11.80 47.86 28.44
CA ALA A 878 10.39 47.48 28.26
C ALA A 878 9.91 46.53 29.38
N LYS A 879 10.76 45.61 29.84
CA LYS A 879 10.45 44.72 30.98
C LYS A 879 10.27 45.51 32.28
N ALA A 880 11.08 46.55 32.50
CA ALA A 880 10.95 47.41 33.67
C ALA A 880 9.66 48.27 33.62
N PHE A 881 9.33 48.81 32.45
CA PHE A 881 8.07 49.55 32.25
C PHE A 881 6.85 48.64 32.41
N LEU A 882 6.93 47.38 31.97
CA LEU A 882 5.86 46.40 32.15
C LEU A 882 5.65 46.06 33.63
N ASN A 883 6.73 45.87 34.39
CA ASN A 883 6.64 45.63 35.84
C ASN A 883 5.98 46.82 36.56
N LEU A 884 6.34 48.05 36.16
CA LEU A 884 5.69 49.25 36.70
C LEU A 884 4.21 49.29 36.32
N ALA A 885 3.87 49.04 35.06
CA ALA A 885 2.49 49.01 34.57
C ALA A 885 1.64 47.94 35.27
N GLN A 886 2.17 46.75 35.55
CA GLN A 886 1.48 45.72 36.33
C GLN A 886 1.16 46.17 37.75
N LYS A 887 1.96 47.07 38.33
CA LYS A 887 1.77 47.57 39.70
C LYS A 887 0.86 48.81 39.78
N VAL A 888 0.94 49.73 38.81
CA VAL A 888 0.17 51.00 38.82
C VAL A 888 -1.00 51.04 37.83
N GLY A 889 -1.18 50.01 37.01
CA GLY A 889 -2.30 49.82 36.08
C GLY A 889 -2.19 50.60 34.76
N LYS A 890 -1.68 51.84 34.77
CA LYS A 890 -1.42 52.63 33.55
C LYS A 890 -0.09 53.36 33.65
N VAL A 891 0.70 53.32 32.57
CA VAL A 891 1.97 54.05 32.44
C VAL A 891 1.91 54.87 31.17
N LYS A 892 2.23 56.16 31.25
CA LYS A 892 2.34 57.05 30.09
C LYS A 892 3.81 57.14 29.69
N LEU A 893 4.13 56.73 28.47
CA LEU A 893 5.46 56.84 27.88
C LEU A 893 5.51 58.03 26.91
N ARG A 894 6.61 58.78 26.93
CA ARG A 894 6.93 59.81 25.94
C ARG A 894 8.24 59.40 25.29
N VAL A 895 8.23 59.20 23.98
CA VAL A 895 9.41 58.77 23.20
C VAL A 895 9.78 59.92 22.28
N GLU A 896 11.06 60.29 22.30
CA GLU A 896 11.65 61.33 21.47
C GLU A 896 12.84 60.70 20.73
N ALA A 897 12.88 60.88 19.42
CA ALA A 897 13.88 60.27 18.56
C ALA A 897 14.31 61.30 17.51
N GLU A 898 15.62 61.48 17.35
CA GLU A 898 16.23 62.37 16.36
C GLU A 898 17.12 61.54 15.42
N SER A 899 17.03 61.80 14.11
CA SER A 899 17.86 61.17 13.09
C SER A 899 18.59 62.25 12.29
N GLN A 900 19.91 62.12 12.13
CA GLN A 900 20.71 63.04 11.33
C GLN A 900 20.48 62.87 9.81
N GLU A 901 20.06 61.68 9.36
CA GLU A 901 19.83 61.36 7.94
C GLU A 901 18.36 61.48 7.52
N GLY A 902 17.45 61.76 8.46
CA GLY A 902 16.01 61.72 8.26
C GLY A 902 15.41 60.32 8.45
N ILE A 903 14.08 60.22 8.52
CA ILE A 903 13.35 58.93 8.63
C ILE A 903 12.36 58.86 7.47
N ASP A 904 12.35 57.73 6.74
CA ASP A 904 11.39 57.51 5.65
C ASP A 904 9.93 57.53 6.19
N PRO A 905 9.07 58.46 5.72
CA PRO A 905 7.70 58.58 6.19
C PRO A 905 6.86 57.32 5.98
N GLN A 906 7.12 56.56 4.92
CA GLN A 906 6.33 55.37 4.59
C GLN A 906 6.72 54.18 5.48
N TRP A 907 8.02 54.01 5.75
CA TRP A 907 8.48 53.06 6.75
C TRP A 907 7.98 53.42 8.16
N PHE A 908 8.10 54.68 8.58
CA PHE A 908 7.62 55.12 9.89
C PHE A 908 6.12 54.90 10.06
N ARG A 909 5.34 55.15 8.99
CA ARG A 909 3.90 54.89 9.00
C ARG A 909 3.58 53.41 9.24
N ASN A 910 4.19 52.51 8.48
CA ASN A 910 3.83 51.10 8.47
C ASN A 910 4.46 50.32 9.64
N ALA A 911 5.71 50.61 9.98
CA ALA A 911 6.47 49.85 10.97
C ALA A 911 6.28 50.37 12.41
N VAL A 912 5.92 51.64 12.58
CA VAL A 912 5.87 52.28 13.91
C VAL A 912 4.49 52.87 14.21
N ARG A 913 3.95 53.73 13.34
CA ARG A 913 2.70 54.47 13.61
C ARG A 913 1.47 53.57 13.64
N GLU A 914 1.22 52.80 12.57
CA GLU A 914 0.02 51.95 12.46
C GLU A 914 -0.04 50.88 13.59
N PRO A 915 1.04 50.15 13.91
CA PRO A 915 1.04 49.22 15.04
C PRO A 915 0.76 49.88 16.40
N LEU A 916 1.33 51.07 16.67
CA LEU A 916 1.08 51.78 17.95
C LEU A 916 -0.33 52.35 18.04
N GLN A 917 -0.91 52.77 16.91
CA GLN A 917 -2.26 53.31 16.84
C GLN A 917 -3.33 52.21 17.01
N GLU A 918 -3.04 50.97 16.61
CA GLU A 918 -3.87 49.79 16.89
C GLU A 918 -3.77 49.33 18.35
N LEU A 919 -2.59 49.42 18.96
CA LEU A 919 -2.34 48.99 20.34
C LEU A 919 -2.89 49.97 21.40
N ALA A 920 -2.90 51.28 21.11
CA ALA A 920 -3.31 52.32 22.06
C ALA A 920 -4.15 53.42 21.37
N PRO A 921 -5.48 53.51 21.64
CA PRO A 921 -6.37 54.46 20.96
C PRO A 921 -6.13 55.94 21.33
N ASP A 922 -5.36 56.22 22.38
CA ASP A 922 -4.95 57.56 22.84
C ASP A 922 -3.58 58.01 22.31
N PHE A 923 -3.00 57.27 21.36
CA PHE A 923 -1.74 57.60 20.70
C PHE A 923 -1.81 58.96 19.97
N ARG A 924 -0.85 59.86 20.28
CA ARG A 924 -0.66 61.16 19.63
C ARG A 924 0.80 61.35 19.28
N TRP A 925 1.07 61.86 18.08
CA TRP A 925 2.42 62.14 17.60
C TRP A 925 2.47 63.51 16.90
N SER A 926 3.64 64.12 16.87
CA SER A 926 3.95 65.33 16.13
C SER A 926 5.37 65.20 15.58
N SER A 927 5.57 65.49 14.29
CA SER A 927 6.89 65.68 13.71
C SER A 927 7.09 67.15 13.38
N SER A 928 8.27 67.68 13.68
CA SER A 928 8.73 69.00 13.23
C SER A 928 9.29 68.93 11.82
#